data_AF-A0A1V9YJG6-F1
#
_entry.id   AF-A0A1V9YJG6-F1
#
_cell.length_a   1.000
_cell.length_b   1.000
_cell.length_c   1.000
_cell.angle_alpha   90.00
_cell.angle_beta   90.00
_cell.angle_gamma   90.00
#
_symmetry.space_group_name_H-M   'P 1'
#
loop_
_entity.id
_entity.type
_entity.pdbx_description
1 polymer ?
#
loop_
_entity_poly.entity_id
_entity_poly.type
_entity_poly.pdbx_seq_one_letter_code
_entity_poly.pdbx_strand_id
1 'polypeptide(L)'
;MVPLASVAPSLQGACVRRSVTRYRRRHRLLAVGFLTSCVWNICAPVKAWLLTRYGFVSTNDIATVSLEWHTVLNGRLLTALYSAAGIALSGPMAPTRYINVFLDFVISPRSHLSWAASFDGSINDFQMDIEGQAYRCSLNGTAERAQFARDVAMYTTTGYSLWGSERIFNYIPPQDGPTNLHEVTEAVLCLKGMTPEDYVNVEFKSLLNPYTNESDAAAIATWRQGVFPNLTACLARRAALLATAMSPAAGLTILATELASMYDLGLTNIAGSQQLYQPVTFLDGFMDLSGAKSGAVTYQISGPDPMHTLSASSGFLDSMLSAREAAWWCSIQYLDPATQQRNITKCFAQFASTLPAFFLGKYLTVNSGTRYLDNNAFVAAATNGSITAYNYRRRLTARLEDIEYVTPGNLTAWNDLWKQLIATVAGPSMVTPTDALEEICFVGDGCFDVCANASASGGSTLTFKRGGGCVAALDTIAHVLSDLYVDLKCFGLGSGTDNVLVTYMGADGIRRQVVAPATASPVAIWTCLIGGRAPQSEFPSYVVELLSQGTQATLVLVKTDGSDSIMLNFISLVALVGYAYFSAETILALFRIWRWHRRLPDRRSRKQRYYSVVNSSVASAIWARHRLAMRCVGFLNFIAWHIGAARMSCAWTPAILDVATDAAYECRVDVWGHVASASEGVRLVSISWVFFALVFLDRMPGIGIEVRGYAVVWALLGLLPLTVLAGFVAAVCLWRIQAGYLEWVHNQLFVLLVWTVVIGVLRCHAIQSRLLSGVGRVLRLIGVYKQLVDKESPFYDLVGDHFWIERLEWRPAPATYLPLSVLLESPAVRLEDITDHEYFACGLGADAREHGSRLENHPSWLLEAYEYYVCVHECEILCYGRHCAKEEVARRAHHKP
;
A
#
# COMPACT_ATOMS: atom_id res chain seq x y z
N MET A 1 20.21 -13.73 107.23
CA MET A 1 19.12 -14.65 106.82
C MET A 1 19.12 -14.78 105.29
N VAL A 2 19.83 -15.80 104.77
CA VAL A 2 19.39 -16.89 103.85
C VAL A 2 18.26 -16.57 102.82
N PRO A 3 18.25 -17.07 101.55
CA PRO A 3 19.30 -17.20 100.50
C PRO A 3 18.78 -17.06 99.02
N LEU A 4 19.70 -17.24 98.06
CA LEU A 4 19.64 -17.67 96.63
C LEU A 4 18.30 -17.98 95.90
N ALA A 5 18.22 -17.53 94.64
CA ALA A 5 17.69 -18.37 93.54
C ALA A 5 18.38 -18.06 92.19
N SER A 6 19.05 -19.08 91.66
CA SER A 6 19.61 -19.22 90.31
C SER A 6 18.51 -19.23 89.24
N VAL A 7 18.63 -18.38 88.22
CA VAL A 7 17.82 -18.48 86.99
C VAL A 7 18.63 -19.17 85.89
N ALA A 8 17.98 -20.13 85.24
CA ALA A 8 18.54 -21.21 84.43
C ALA A 8 19.15 -20.78 83.06
N PRO A 9 20.11 -21.55 82.52
CA PRO A 9 20.73 -21.33 81.19
C PRO A 9 19.83 -21.63 79.96
N SER A 10 18.54 -21.95 80.14
CA SER A 10 17.70 -22.53 79.08
C SER A 10 16.98 -21.51 78.17
N LEU A 11 16.85 -20.25 78.57
CA LEU A 11 16.16 -19.20 77.78
C LEU A 11 17.07 -18.53 76.73
N GLN A 12 18.38 -18.42 76.97
CA GLN A 12 19.35 -17.95 75.96
C GLN A 12 19.50 -18.96 74.80
N GLY A 13 19.47 -20.26 75.09
CA GLY A 13 19.56 -21.31 74.07
C GLY A 13 18.39 -21.34 73.08
N ALA A 14 17.18 -20.98 73.50
CA ALA A 14 15.99 -20.94 72.65
C ALA A 14 15.92 -19.68 71.76
N CYS A 15 16.40 -18.53 72.26
CA CYS A 15 16.48 -17.28 71.49
C CYS A 15 17.59 -17.35 70.44
N VAL A 16 18.75 -17.93 70.78
CA VAL A 16 19.87 -18.18 69.86
C VAL A 16 19.52 -19.28 68.83
N ARG A 17 18.79 -20.35 69.21
CA ARG A 17 18.31 -21.34 68.22
C ARG A 17 17.27 -20.79 67.24
N ARG A 18 16.38 -19.89 67.69
CA ARG A 18 15.40 -19.19 66.81
C ARG A 18 16.06 -18.18 65.87
N SER A 19 17.15 -17.51 66.28
CA SER A 19 17.91 -16.61 65.41
C SER A 19 18.71 -17.37 64.34
N VAL A 20 19.35 -18.49 64.69
CA VAL A 20 20.14 -19.33 63.75
C VAL A 20 19.28 -20.03 62.70
N THR A 21 18.06 -20.46 63.05
CA THR A 21 17.11 -21.08 62.09
C THR A 21 16.48 -20.06 61.14
N ARG A 22 16.11 -18.86 61.64
CA ARG A 22 15.70 -17.73 60.79
C ARG A 22 16.83 -17.29 59.85
N TYR A 23 18.07 -17.27 60.33
CA TYR A 23 19.26 -16.96 59.53
C TYR A 23 19.50 -17.94 58.39
N ARG A 24 19.48 -19.26 58.66
CA ARG A 24 19.63 -20.28 57.60
C ARG A 24 18.52 -20.18 56.55
N ARG A 25 17.30 -19.83 56.96
CA ARG A 25 16.17 -19.62 56.03
C ARG A 25 16.33 -18.35 55.19
N ARG A 26 16.73 -17.21 55.80
CA ARG A 26 17.02 -15.95 55.11
C ARG A 26 18.16 -16.13 54.10
N HIS A 27 19.26 -16.77 54.51
CA HIS A 27 20.40 -17.00 53.63
C HIS A 27 20.07 -17.89 52.42
N ARG A 28 19.27 -18.96 52.61
CA ARG A 28 18.78 -19.79 51.50
C ARG A 28 17.86 -19.02 50.55
N LEU A 29 16.98 -18.18 51.09
CA LEU A 29 16.08 -17.34 50.27
C LEU A 29 16.87 -16.32 49.45
N LEU A 30 17.85 -15.64 50.06
CA LEU A 30 18.73 -14.72 49.36
C LEU A 30 19.55 -15.45 48.28
N ALA A 31 20.07 -16.64 48.56
CA ALA A 31 20.83 -17.43 47.58
C ALA A 31 19.98 -17.84 46.36
N VAL A 32 18.73 -18.28 46.60
CA VAL A 32 17.78 -18.58 45.51
C VAL A 32 17.42 -17.30 44.74
N GLY A 33 17.15 -16.19 45.44
CA GLY A 33 16.88 -14.88 44.82
C GLY A 33 18.04 -14.36 43.97
N PHE A 34 19.26 -14.50 44.46
CA PHE A 34 20.49 -14.13 43.75
C PHE A 34 20.68 -14.97 42.48
N LEU A 35 20.54 -16.30 42.59
CA LEU A 35 20.67 -17.21 41.44
C LEU A 35 19.61 -16.94 40.37
N THR A 36 18.35 -16.78 40.78
CA THR A 36 17.25 -16.46 39.86
C THR A 36 17.46 -15.09 39.20
N SER A 37 17.92 -14.08 39.95
CA SER A 37 18.31 -12.78 39.40
C SER A 37 19.46 -12.89 38.40
N CYS A 38 20.51 -13.66 38.71
CA CYS A 38 21.64 -13.86 37.78
C CYS A 38 21.20 -14.51 36.47
N VAL A 39 20.40 -15.58 36.55
CA VAL A 39 19.82 -16.24 35.36
C VAL A 39 18.95 -15.26 34.57
N TRP A 40 18.10 -14.47 35.23
CA TRP A 40 17.25 -13.46 34.61
C TRP A 40 18.02 -12.36 33.85
N ASN A 41 19.22 -12.01 34.33
CA ASN A 41 20.07 -11.00 33.71
C ASN A 41 21.00 -11.58 32.63
N ILE A 42 21.48 -12.82 32.78
CA ILE A 42 22.20 -13.54 31.72
C ILE A 42 21.26 -13.79 30.52
N CYS A 43 20.00 -14.15 30.78
CA CYS A 43 18.98 -14.32 29.75
C CYS A 43 18.40 -12.98 29.24
N ALA A 44 19.03 -11.83 29.52
CA ALA A 44 18.51 -10.52 29.11
C ALA A 44 18.21 -10.39 27.59
N PRO A 45 18.98 -10.95 26.65
CA PRO A 45 18.67 -10.87 25.22
C PRO A 45 17.40 -11.64 24.86
N VAL A 46 17.26 -12.86 25.40
CA VAL A 46 16.08 -13.71 25.22
C VAL A 46 14.84 -13.06 25.85
N LYS A 47 15.01 -12.49 27.05
CA LYS A 47 13.98 -11.72 27.73
C LYS A 47 13.56 -10.51 26.92
N ALA A 48 14.52 -9.72 26.42
CA ALA A 48 14.23 -8.58 25.58
C ALA A 48 13.43 -9.05 24.36
N TRP A 49 13.92 -10.04 23.61
CA TRP A 49 13.24 -10.59 22.45
C TRP A 49 11.80 -11.09 22.72
N LEU A 50 11.57 -11.87 23.77
CA LEU A 50 10.23 -12.42 24.09
C LEU A 50 9.27 -11.36 24.66
N LEU A 51 9.81 -10.38 25.40
CA LEU A 51 9.01 -9.36 26.07
C LEU A 51 8.77 -8.13 25.19
N THR A 52 9.67 -7.83 24.24
CA THR A 52 9.40 -6.89 23.16
C THR A 52 8.47 -7.55 22.16
N ARG A 53 7.34 -6.91 21.87
CA ARG A 53 6.23 -7.48 21.09
C ARG A 53 6.55 -7.68 19.59
N TYR A 54 7.80 -7.51 19.16
CA TYR A 54 8.15 -7.21 17.78
C TYR A 54 9.12 -8.23 17.17
N GLY A 55 8.67 -8.88 16.10
CA GLY A 55 9.52 -9.51 15.09
C GLY A 55 9.61 -8.62 13.86
N PHE A 56 10.48 -8.96 12.90
CA PHE A 56 10.56 -8.26 11.62
C PHE A 56 9.22 -8.33 10.88
N VAL A 57 8.52 -7.20 10.74
CA VAL A 57 7.25 -7.08 10.01
C VAL A 57 7.53 -6.71 8.54
N SER A 58 6.74 -7.25 7.61
CA SER A 58 6.79 -6.82 6.20
C SER A 58 6.37 -5.35 6.07
N THR A 59 7.07 -4.59 5.24
CA THR A 59 6.73 -3.19 4.95
C THR A 59 5.71 -3.04 3.81
N ASN A 60 5.61 -4.07 2.96
CA ASN A 60 4.76 -4.08 1.78
C ASN A 60 3.87 -5.32 1.80
N ASP A 61 2.64 -5.15 1.39
CA ASP A 61 1.67 -6.22 1.22
C ASP A 61 0.98 -6.04 -0.14
N ILE A 62 0.80 -7.15 -0.85
CA ILE A 62 0.22 -7.16 -2.19
C ILE A 62 -1.06 -7.99 -2.11
N ALA A 63 -2.18 -7.35 -2.44
CA ALA A 63 -3.44 -8.03 -2.62
C ALA A 63 -3.82 -8.00 -4.10
N THR A 64 -4.36 -9.11 -4.58
CA THR A 64 -4.91 -9.21 -5.93
C THR A 64 -6.38 -9.59 -5.84
N VAL A 65 -7.21 -8.85 -6.56
CA VAL A 65 -8.65 -9.09 -6.64
C VAL A 65 -9.01 -9.32 -8.09
N SER A 66 -9.58 -10.48 -8.41
CA SER A 66 -10.12 -10.73 -9.74
C SER A 66 -11.31 -9.78 -9.97
N LEU A 67 -11.26 -9.02 -11.05
CA LEU A 67 -12.37 -8.16 -11.43
C LEU A 67 -13.33 -8.96 -12.28
N GLU A 68 -14.61 -8.92 -11.92
CA GLU A 68 -15.71 -9.35 -12.77
C GLU A 68 -16.45 -8.11 -13.31
N TRP A 69 -17.27 -8.27 -14.34
CA TRP A 69 -18.03 -7.16 -14.91
C TRP A 69 -18.91 -6.44 -13.87
N HIS A 70 -19.36 -7.19 -12.86
CA HIS A 70 -20.19 -6.71 -11.77
C HIS A 70 -19.41 -6.20 -10.55
N THR A 71 -18.07 -6.31 -10.53
CA THR A 71 -17.26 -5.80 -9.41
C THR A 71 -17.40 -4.30 -9.31
N VAL A 72 -17.77 -3.80 -8.13
CA VAL A 72 -17.90 -2.37 -7.86
C VAL A 72 -16.55 -1.81 -7.44
N LEU A 73 -16.08 -0.77 -8.13
CA LEU A 73 -14.85 -0.07 -7.80
C LEU A 73 -15.15 1.20 -7.00
N ASN A 74 -14.33 1.49 -6.00
CA ASN A 74 -14.50 2.65 -5.11
C ASN A 74 -14.37 4.00 -5.84
N GLY A 75 -15.08 5.00 -5.32
CA GLY A 75 -15.18 6.32 -5.94
C GLY A 75 -13.84 7.07 -5.99
N ARG A 76 -12.98 6.90 -4.99
CA ARG A 76 -11.65 7.54 -4.95
C ARG A 76 -10.74 7.06 -6.08
N LEU A 77 -10.66 5.76 -6.32
CA LEU A 77 -9.94 5.16 -7.44
C LEU A 77 -10.48 5.68 -8.78
N LEU A 78 -11.80 5.62 -8.97
CA LEU A 78 -12.46 6.04 -10.20
C LEU A 78 -12.21 7.52 -10.51
N THR A 79 -12.34 8.40 -9.51
CA THR A 79 -12.12 9.83 -9.69
C THR A 79 -10.71 10.11 -10.19
N ALA A 80 -9.70 9.48 -9.60
CA ALA A 80 -8.31 9.65 -10.02
C ALA A 80 -8.05 9.07 -11.42
N LEU A 81 -8.58 7.88 -11.70
CA LEU A 81 -8.43 7.19 -12.99
C LEU A 81 -9.06 8.01 -14.14
N TYR A 82 -10.30 8.48 -13.98
CA TYR A 82 -10.99 9.28 -15.01
C TYR A 82 -10.32 10.64 -15.22
N SER A 83 -9.86 11.29 -14.15
CA SER A 83 -9.14 12.56 -14.24
C SER A 83 -7.82 12.41 -14.99
N ALA A 84 -7.06 11.34 -14.70
CA ALA A 84 -5.80 11.05 -15.38
C ALA A 84 -6.01 10.73 -16.88
N ALA A 85 -7.11 10.05 -17.20
CA ALA A 85 -7.52 9.77 -18.56
C ALA A 85 -8.05 10.99 -19.34
N GLY A 86 -8.08 12.19 -18.73
CA GLY A 86 -8.58 13.41 -19.36
C GLY A 86 -10.09 13.40 -19.59
N ILE A 87 -10.87 12.63 -18.83
CA ILE A 87 -12.33 12.66 -18.86
C ILE A 87 -12.80 13.74 -17.89
N ALA A 88 -13.59 14.69 -18.37
CA ALA A 88 -14.10 15.77 -17.54
C ALA A 88 -15.08 15.23 -16.47
N LEU A 89 -14.81 15.57 -15.21
CA LEU A 89 -15.64 15.22 -14.07
C LEU A 89 -16.26 16.49 -13.47
N SER A 90 -17.57 16.45 -13.18
CA SER A 90 -18.27 17.53 -12.46
C SER A 90 -18.06 17.49 -10.94
N GLY A 91 -17.56 16.35 -10.43
CA GLY A 91 -17.22 16.14 -9.02
C GLY A 91 -16.62 14.74 -8.82
N PRO A 92 -16.34 14.35 -7.56
CA PRO A 92 -15.91 13.00 -7.22
C PRO A 92 -16.91 11.96 -7.73
N MET A 93 -16.41 10.89 -8.33
CA MET A 93 -17.24 9.80 -8.82
C MET A 93 -17.78 8.95 -7.67
N ALA A 94 -19.04 8.53 -7.78
CA ALA A 94 -19.59 7.47 -6.94
C ALA A 94 -19.03 6.11 -7.35
N PRO A 95 -18.99 5.12 -6.43
CA PRO A 95 -18.64 3.75 -6.77
C PRO A 95 -19.54 3.21 -7.89
N THR A 96 -18.95 2.53 -8.89
CA THR A 96 -19.71 1.91 -9.99
C THR A 96 -19.08 0.61 -10.43
N ARG A 97 -19.83 -0.20 -11.19
CA ARG A 97 -19.38 -1.49 -11.72
C ARG A 97 -18.27 -1.31 -12.76
N TYR A 98 -17.31 -2.23 -12.77
CA TYR A 98 -16.18 -2.23 -13.70
C TYR A 98 -16.62 -2.19 -15.17
N ILE A 99 -17.75 -2.83 -15.52
CA ILE A 99 -18.30 -2.73 -16.88
C ILE A 99 -18.56 -1.29 -17.33
N ASN A 100 -19.05 -0.41 -16.45
CA ASN A 100 -19.30 0.99 -16.81
C ASN A 100 -17.99 1.74 -17.06
N VAL A 101 -16.96 1.45 -16.27
CA VAL A 101 -15.60 1.98 -16.45
C VAL A 101 -15.03 1.54 -17.77
N PHE A 102 -15.15 0.25 -18.09
CA PHE A 102 -14.71 -0.30 -19.37
C PHE A 102 -15.41 0.35 -20.57
N LEU A 103 -16.73 0.50 -20.51
CA LEU A 103 -17.51 1.17 -21.56
C LEU A 103 -17.11 2.64 -21.75
N ASP A 104 -16.73 3.34 -20.69
CA ASP A 104 -16.29 4.74 -20.76
C ASP A 104 -14.88 4.89 -21.34
N PHE A 105 -13.98 3.94 -21.03
CA PHE A 105 -12.59 4.03 -21.47
C PHE A 105 -12.39 3.52 -22.90
N VAL A 106 -13.07 2.44 -23.27
CA VAL A 106 -12.77 1.69 -24.51
C VAL A 106 -13.84 1.90 -25.58
N ILE A 107 -15.07 2.29 -25.22
CA ILE A 107 -16.20 2.31 -26.16
C ILE A 107 -16.79 3.71 -26.38
N SER A 108 -16.96 4.49 -25.32
CA SER A 108 -17.69 5.76 -25.35
C SER A 108 -16.72 6.95 -25.44
N PRO A 109 -16.70 7.73 -26.53
CA PRO A 109 -15.75 8.84 -26.66
C PRO A 109 -16.06 9.96 -25.66
N ARG A 110 -15.13 10.22 -24.72
CA ARG A 110 -15.27 11.15 -23.58
C ARG A 110 -13.96 11.80 -23.10
N SER A 111 -12.81 11.26 -23.49
CA SER A 111 -11.47 11.72 -23.10
C SER A 111 -10.98 12.89 -23.97
N HIS A 112 -10.30 13.84 -23.33
CA HIS A 112 -9.59 14.94 -23.96
C HIS A 112 -8.12 14.57 -24.21
N LEU A 113 -7.83 14.03 -25.40
CA LEU A 113 -6.50 13.80 -26.03
C LEU A 113 -5.35 13.19 -25.17
N SER A 114 -5.60 12.84 -23.92
CA SER A 114 -4.59 12.33 -22.97
C SER A 114 -4.10 10.95 -23.38
N TRP A 115 -4.97 10.19 -24.04
CA TRP A 115 -4.66 8.94 -24.71
C TRP A 115 -3.58 9.06 -25.78
N ALA A 116 -3.37 10.22 -26.42
CA ALA A 116 -2.38 10.35 -27.51
C ALA A 116 -0.94 10.01 -27.06
N ALA A 117 -0.67 10.05 -25.75
CA ALA A 117 0.57 9.57 -25.15
C ALA A 117 0.83 8.07 -25.43
N SER A 118 -0.20 7.26 -25.70
CA SER A 118 -0.06 5.83 -26.01
C SER A 118 0.61 5.54 -27.34
N PHE A 119 0.72 6.54 -28.24
CA PHE A 119 1.45 6.36 -29.49
C PHE A 119 2.97 6.39 -29.34
N ASP A 120 3.50 6.73 -28.17
CA ASP A 120 4.94 6.71 -27.93
C ASP A 120 5.52 5.30 -28.15
N GLY A 121 6.59 5.20 -28.91
CA GLY A 121 7.21 3.92 -29.26
C GLY A 121 6.42 3.00 -30.22
N SER A 122 5.21 3.37 -30.66
CA SER A 122 4.31 2.46 -31.40
C SER A 122 4.47 2.47 -32.94
N ILE A 123 5.59 2.98 -33.47
CA ILE A 123 5.78 3.20 -34.91
C ILE A 123 5.69 1.91 -35.75
N ASN A 124 6.06 0.76 -35.18
CA ASN A 124 6.05 -0.53 -35.89
C ASN A 124 4.80 -1.36 -35.61
N ASP A 125 3.93 -0.88 -34.71
CA ASP A 125 2.75 -1.62 -34.28
C ASP A 125 1.58 -1.24 -35.18
N PHE A 126 0.96 -2.23 -35.81
CA PHE A 126 -0.28 -2.02 -36.55
C PHE A 126 -1.46 -1.83 -35.60
N GLN A 127 -1.49 -2.59 -34.50
CA GLN A 127 -2.48 -2.43 -33.45
C GLN A 127 -2.29 -1.09 -32.71
N MET A 128 -3.41 -0.54 -32.27
CA MET A 128 -3.47 0.73 -31.55
C MET A 128 -4.15 0.51 -30.21
N ASP A 129 -3.71 1.25 -29.20
CA ASP A 129 -4.43 1.39 -27.93
C ASP A 129 -5.89 1.85 -28.13
N ILE A 130 -6.13 2.57 -29.24
CA ILE A 130 -7.43 3.11 -29.61
C ILE A 130 -7.71 2.78 -31.07
N GLU A 131 -8.75 1.98 -31.31
CA GLU A 131 -9.21 1.62 -32.64
C GLU A 131 -10.42 2.46 -33.03
N GLY A 132 -10.25 3.30 -34.06
CA GLY A 132 -11.30 4.13 -34.62
C GLY A 132 -11.90 3.50 -35.87
N GLN A 133 -13.15 3.85 -36.18
CA GLN A 133 -13.71 3.53 -37.49
C GLN A 133 -13.02 4.36 -38.59
N ALA A 134 -12.99 3.84 -39.81
CA ALA A 134 -12.43 4.55 -40.96
C ALA A 134 -13.34 5.67 -41.49
N TYR A 135 -13.32 6.86 -40.86
CA TYR A 135 -14.15 7.99 -41.29
C TYR A 135 -13.57 8.75 -42.48
N ARG A 136 -12.24 8.92 -42.51
CA ARG A 136 -11.51 9.62 -43.58
C ARG A 136 -10.02 9.26 -43.56
N CYS A 137 -9.37 9.41 -44.70
CA CYS A 137 -7.94 9.08 -44.82
C CYS A 137 -7.05 10.29 -44.55
N SER A 138 -7.49 11.51 -44.87
CA SER A 138 -6.70 12.74 -44.75
C SER A 138 -7.13 13.64 -43.58
N LEU A 139 -6.20 14.46 -43.11
CA LEU A 139 -6.42 15.60 -42.24
C LEU A 139 -7.25 16.70 -42.93
N ASN A 140 -7.23 16.79 -44.27
CA ASN A 140 -8.05 17.73 -45.03
C ASN A 140 -9.29 17.03 -45.63
N GLY A 141 -10.31 16.83 -44.77
CA GLY A 141 -11.54 16.13 -45.16
C GLY A 141 -12.31 16.80 -46.29
N THR A 142 -12.33 18.14 -46.34
CA THR A 142 -13.02 18.87 -47.43
C THR A 142 -12.37 18.63 -48.78
N ALA A 143 -11.03 18.66 -48.86
CA ALA A 143 -10.31 18.38 -50.10
C ALA A 143 -10.45 16.91 -50.53
N GLU A 144 -10.34 15.98 -49.57
CA GLU A 144 -10.55 14.55 -49.80
C GLU A 144 -11.96 14.28 -50.35
N ARG A 145 -12.98 14.87 -49.71
CA ARG A 145 -14.37 14.73 -50.15
C ARG A 145 -14.61 15.31 -51.53
N ALA A 146 -14.05 16.47 -51.84
CA ALA A 146 -14.16 17.09 -53.15
C ALA A 146 -13.48 16.25 -54.24
N GLN A 147 -12.32 15.65 -53.95
CA GLN A 147 -11.65 14.73 -54.85
C GLN A 147 -12.47 13.46 -55.07
N PHE A 148 -12.93 12.82 -54.00
CA PHE A 148 -13.80 11.65 -54.06
C PHE A 148 -15.05 11.89 -54.92
N ALA A 149 -15.73 13.02 -54.73
CA ALA A 149 -16.94 13.35 -55.47
C ALA A 149 -16.72 13.49 -56.99
N ARG A 150 -15.53 13.92 -57.42
CA ARG A 150 -15.15 13.95 -58.84
C ARG A 150 -14.89 12.54 -59.37
N ASP A 151 -14.15 11.75 -58.61
CA ASP A 151 -13.65 10.45 -59.08
C ASP A 151 -14.74 9.37 -59.07
N VAL A 152 -15.68 9.43 -58.11
CA VAL A 152 -16.75 8.42 -57.98
C VAL A 152 -17.70 8.40 -59.18
N ALA A 153 -17.79 9.51 -59.93
CA ALA A 153 -18.65 9.64 -61.10
C ALA A 153 -18.34 8.59 -62.19
N MET A 154 -17.10 8.10 -62.26
CA MET A 154 -16.69 7.09 -63.25
C MET A 154 -17.32 5.71 -63.00
N TYR A 155 -17.85 5.45 -61.80
CA TYR A 155 -18.38 4.14 -61.40
C TYR A 155 -19.90 4.08 -61.36
N THR A 156 -20.61 5.16 -61.69
CA THR A 156 -22.07 5.25 -61.56
C THR A 156 -22.82 4.29 -62.48
N THR A 157 -22.19 3.74 -63.52
CA THR A 157 -22.81 2.77 -64.42
C THR A 157 -22.32 1.35 -64.18
N THR A 158 -21.03 1.17 -63.89
CA THR A 158 -20.39 -0.15 -63.85
C THR A 158 -20.29 -0.77 -62.46
N GLY A 159 -20.42 0.03 -61.39
CA GLY A 159 -19.93 -0.33 -60.06
C GLY A 159 -18.40 -0.38 -60.02
N TYR A 160 -17.85 -0.78 -58.87
CA TYR A 160 -16.42 -0.93 -58.65
C TYR A 160 -15.98 -2.40 -58.69
N SER A 161 -15.02 -2.76 -59.53
CA SER A 161 -14.47 -4.12 -59.57
C SER A 161 -13.42 -4.33 -58.47
N LEU A 162 -13.69 -5.27 -57.57
CA LEU A 162 -12.81 -5.62 -56.46
C LEU A 162 -12.50 -7.13 -56.53
N TRP A 163 -11.35 -7.55 -55.99
CA TRP A 163 -10.95 -8.96 -55.80
C TRP A 163 -11.47 -9.97 -56.86
N GLY A 164 -10.90 -9.92 -58.07
CA GLY A 164 -11.30 -10.81 -59.17
C GLY A 164 -12.55 -10.33 -59.91
N SER A 165 -13.64 -11.11 -59.89
CA SER A 165 -14.89 -10.79 -60.62
C SER A 165 -15.95 -10.09 -59.78
N GLU A 166 -15.64 -9.78 -58.51
CA GLU A 166 -16.58 -9.10 -57.60
C GLU A 166 -16.83 -7.66 -58.06
N ARG A 167 -18.11 -7.24 -58.00
CA ARG A 167 -18.54 -5.88 -58.30
C ARG A 167 -19.29 -5.29 -57.13
N ILE A 168 -18.78 -4.17 -56.62
CA ILE A 168 -19.33 -3.46 -55.48
C ILE A 168 -20.15 -2.28 -55.96
N PHE A 169 -21.38 -2.19 -55.45
CA PHE A 169 -22.32 -1.11 -55.77
C PHE A 169 -22.59 -0.18 -54.59
N ASN A 170 -22.14 -0.54 -53.38
CA ASN A 170 -22.29 0.28 -52.19
C ASN A 170 -20.98 0.97 -51.86
N TYR A 171 -21.03 2.21 -51.38
CA TYR A 171 -19.85 2.92 -50.90
C TYR A 171 -20.16 3.81 -49.72
N ILE A 172 -19.15 4.03 -48.87
CA ILE A 172 -19.20 4.97 -47.76
C ILE A 172 -18.22 6.10 -48.06
N PRO A 173 -18.69 7.30 -48.40
CA PRO A 173 -17.81 8.36 -48.82
C PRO A 173 -17.12 9.03 -47.61
N PRO A 174 -15.91 9.59 -47.78
CA PRO A 174 -15.16 10.22 -46.69
C PRO A 174 -15.93 11.40 -46.09
N GLN A 175 -15.83 11.58 -44.77
CA GLN A 175 -16.54 12.65 -44.06
C GLN A 175 -15.73 13.97 -44.09
N ASP A 176 -16.43 15.09 -44.27
CA ASP A 176 -15.85 16.44 -44.36
C ASP A 176 -16.12 17.33 -43.15
N GLY A 177 -16.82 16.82 -42.13
CA GLY A 177 -17.07 17.51 -40.85
C GLY A 177 -16.15 17.06 -39.71
N PRO A 178 -16.39 17.54 -38.47
CA PRO A 178 -15.58 17.19 -37.31
C PRO A 178 -15.66 15.69 -36.99
N THR A 179 -14.52 15.00 -36.99
CA THR A 179 -14.37 13.56 -36.68
C THR A 179 -13.31 13.33 -35.62
N ASN A 180 -13.41 12.24 -34.84
CA ASN A 180 -12.43 11.99 -33.78
C ASN A 180 -11.04 11.74 -34.37
N LEU A 181 -9.99 12.15 -33.67
CA LEU A 181 -8.61 12.11 -34.20
C LEU A 181 -8.16 10.69 -34.59
N HIS A 182 -8.55 9.69 -33.80
CA HIS A 182 -8.22 8.28 -34.04
C HIS A 182 -9.01 7.63 -35.21
N GLU A 183 -10.03 8.31 -35.74
CA GLU A 183 -10.83 7.86 -36.89
C GLU A 183 -10.24 8.36 -38.23
N VAL A 184 -9.11 9.06 -38.18
CA VAL A 184 -8.43 9.67 -39.34
C VAL A 184 -7.06 9.06 -39.56
N THR A 185 -6.89 8.35 -40.68
CA THR A 185 -5.65 7.61 -40.97
C THR A 185 -4.41 8.51 -40.92
N GLU A 186 -4.42 9.66 -41.60
CA GLU A 186 -3.27 10.58 -41.65
C GLU A 186 -2.89 11.13 -40.27
N ALA A 187 -3.87 11.37 -39.41
CA ALA A 187 -3.62 11.81 -38.03
C ALA A 187 -2.95 10.71 -37.21
N VAL A 188 -3.47 9.49 -37.30
CA VAL A 188 -2.90 8.31 -36.63
C VAL A 188 -1.47 8.03 -37.10
N LEU A 189 -1.23 8.02 -38.41
CA LEU A 189 0.11 7.84 -38.98
C LEU A 189 1.07 8.93 -38.48
N CYS A 190 0.60 10.17 -38.44
CA CYS A 190 1.39 11.26 -37.90
C CYS A 190 1.73 11.05 -36.42
N LEU A 191 0.76 10.75 -35.56
CA LEU A 191 0.97 10.53 -34.12
C LEU A 191 1.93 9.35 -33.85
N LYS A 192 1.81 8.27 -34.61
CA LYS A 192 2.74 7.12 -34.59
C LYS A 192 4.16 7.50 -35.05
N GLY A 193 4.28 8.49 -35.92
CA GLY A 193 5.53 8.79 -36.61
C GLY A 193 5.78 7.88 -37.82
N MET A 194 4.74 7.27 -38.36
CA MET A 194 4.82 6.25 -39.40
C MET A 194 4.74 6.90 -40.80
N THR A 195 5.68 6.54 -41.67
CA THR A 195 5.69 7.00 -43.07
C THR A 195 4.81 6.08 -43.95
N PRO A 196 4.34 6.53 -45.13
CA PRO A 196 3.63 5.66 -46.07
C PRO A 196 4.43 4.42 -46.51
N GLU A 197 5.76 4.54 -46.57
CA GLU A 197 6.69 3.46 -46.90
C GLU A 197 6.69 2.35 -45.85
N ASP A 198 6.64 2.73 -44.58
CA ASP A 198 6.54 1.79 -43.46
C ASP A 198 5.11 1.23 -43.36
N TYR A 199 4.12 2.12 -43.49
CA TYR A 199 2.71 1.80 -43.36
C TYR A 199 2.21 0.74 -44.35
N VAL A 200 2.66 0.78 -45.61
CA VAL A 200 2.21 -0.22 -46.60
C VAL A 200 2.68 -1.65 -46.27
N ASN A 201 3.71 -1.78 -45.42
CA ASN A 201 4.36 -3.03 -45.04
C ASN A 201 4.25 -3.36 -43.53
N VAL A 202 3.47 -2.58 -42.77
CA VAL A 202 3.26 -2.81 -41.34
C VAL A 202 2.35 -4.03 -41.12
N GLU A 203 2.65 -4.84 -40.10
CA GLU A 203 2.09 -6.18 -39.81
C GLU A 203 2.38 -7.23 -40.90
N PHE A 204 1.99 -6.94 -42.14
CA PHE A 204 2.16 -7.81 -43.29
C PHE A 204 2.86 -7.06 -44.42
N LYS A 205 3.82 -7.74 -45.06
CA LYS A 205 4.54 -7.16 -46.20
C LYS A 205 3.68 -7.17 -47.45
N SER A 206 3.59 -6.01 -48.10
CA SER A 206 3.04 -5.88 -49.45
C SER A 206 4.05 -6.36 -50.50
N LEU A 207 3.65 -6.31 -51.77
CA LEU A 207 4.57 -6.53 -52.90
C LEU A 207 5.47 -5.31 -53.19
N LEU A 208 5.30 -4.20 -52.47
CA LEU A 208 6.03 -2.95 -52.67
C LEU A 208 7.28 -2.87 -51.79
N ASN A 209 8.41 -2.52 -52.40
CA ASN A 209 9.68 -2.33 -51.71
C ASN A 209 10.21 -0.90 -51.92
N PRO A 210 9.56 0.13 -51.35
CA PRO A 210 9.85 1.53 -51.66
C PRO A 210 11.26 1.98 -51.25
N TYR A 211 11.90 1.29 -50.30
CA TYR A 211 13.27 1.61 -49.88
C TYR A 211 14.35 1.06 -50.81
N THR A 212 14.04 0.10 -51.68
CA THR A 212 15.01 -0.58 -52.55
C THR A 212 14.65 -0.54 -54.04
N ASN A 213 13.43 -0.13 -54.39
CA ASN A 213 12.96 -0.02 -55.76
C ASN A 213 12.41 1.39 -56.06
N GLU A 214 13.05 2.09 -57.00
CA GLU A 214 12.68 3.46 -57.39
C GLU A 214 11.26 3.57 -57.95
N SER A 215 10.78 2.55 -58.68
CA SER A 215 9.42 2.54 -59.21
C SER A 215 8.38 2.43 -58.09
N ASP A 216 8.67 1.63 -57.06
CA ASP A 216 7.79 1.49 -55.90
C ASP A 216 7.81 2.77 -55.05
N ALA A 217 8.97 3.41 -54.91
CA ALA A 217 9.10 4.71 -54.25
C ALA A 217 8.26 5.80 -54.94
N ALA A 218 8.30 5.87 -56.28
CA ALA A 218 7.49 6.80 -57.05
C ALA A 218 5.98 6.53 -56.92
N ALA A 219 5.58 5.25 -56.88
CA ALA A 219 4.20 4.85 -56.64
C ALA A 219 3.72 5.28 -55.25
N ILE A 220 4.50 5.02 -54.20
CA ILE A 220 4.18 5.45 -52.83
C ILE A 220 4.15 6.98 -52.70
N ALA A 221 5.04 7.71 -53.39
CA ALA A 221 5.00 9.17 -53.43
C ALA A 221 3.69 9.69 -54.06
N THR A 222 3.19 9.04 -55.11
CA THR A 222 1.90 9.36 -55.73
C THR A 222 0.75 9.08 -54.78
N TRP A 223 0.78 7.96 -54.07
CA TRP A 223 -0.22 7.62 -53.05
C TRP A 223 -0.25 8.64 -51.91
N ARG A 224 0.93 9.00 -51.38
CA ARG A 224 1.07 10.04 -50.35
C ARG A 224 0.44 11.35 -50.79
N GLN A 225 0.74 11.83 -52.00
CA GLN A 225 0.20 13.09 -52.49
C GLN A 225 -1.33 13.07 -52.66
N GLY A 226 -1.89 11.92 -53.06
CA GLY A 226 -3.33 11.78 -53.27
C GLY A 226 -4.15 11.57 -51.99
N VAL A 227 -3.60 10.84 -51.00
CA VAL A 227 -4.35 10.38 -49.82
C VAL A 227 -3.86 10.98 -48.51
N PHE A 228 -2.56 11.31 -48.41
CA PHE A 228 -1.90 11.82 -47.19
C PHE A 228 -1.08 13.10 -47.47
N PRO A 229 -1.69 14.17 -47.99
CA PRO A 229 -0.96 15.35 -48.46
C PRO A 229 -0.27 16.16 -47.34
N ASN A 230 -0.71 16.06 -46.10
CA ASN A 230 -0.19 16.82 -44.95
C ASN A 230 0.78 16.01 -44.07
N LEU A 231 0.90 14.69 -44.29
CA LEU A 231 1.64 13.78 -43.43
C LEU A 231 3.10 14.17 -43.28
N THR A 232 3.79 14.55 -44.35
CA THR A 232 5.20 14.96 -44.29
C THR A 232 5.41 16.16 -43.37
N ALA A 233 4.56 17.19 -43.49
CA ALA A 233 4.63 18.37 -42.63
C ALA A 233 4.30 18.00 -41.18
N CYS A 234 3.32 17.13 -40.98
CA CYS A 234 2.92 16.64 -39.67
C CYS A 234 4.03 15.84 -38.97
N LEU A 235 4.69 14.92 -39.69
CA LEU A 235 5.82 14.14 -39.17
C LEU A 235 7.01 15.02 -38.80
N ALA A 236 7.30 16.06 -39.60
CA ALA A 236 8.32 17.04 -39.26
C ALA A 236 7.95 17.83 -37.99
N ARG A 237 6.67 18.22 -37.85
CA ARG A 237 6.17 18.89 -36.63
C ARG A 237 6.27 17.98 -35.41
N ARG A 238 5.89 16.70 -35.56
CA ARG A 238 6.07 15.68 -34.51
C ARG A 238 7.52 15.61 -34.04
N ALA A 239 8.47 15.44 -34.96
CA ALA A 239 9.88 15.35 -34.62
C ALA A 239 10.37 16.58 -33.84
N ALA A 240 9.93 17.79 -34.23
CA ALA A 240 10.27 19.02 -33.52
C ALA A 240 9.67 19.09 -32.10
N LEU A 241 8.41 18.66 -31.93
CA LEU A 241 7.74 18.64 -30.62
C LEU A 241 8.38 17.62 -29.67
N LEU A 242 8.67 16.41 -30.15
CA LEU A 242 9.31 15.38 -29.34
C LEU A 242 10.74 15.78 -28.92
N ALA A 243 11.45 16.55 -29.74
CA ALA A 243 12.78 17.05 -29.41
C ALA A 243 12.78 18.17 -28.35
N THR A 244 11.64 18.84 -28.12
CA THR A 244 11.55 20.03 -27.25
C THR A 244 10.67 19.85 -26.02
N ALA A 245 9.80 18.83 -26.00
CA ALA A 245 8.93 18.52 -24.88
C ALA A 245 9.68 17.90 -23.69
N MET A 246 9.09 17.98 -22.49
CA MET A 246 9.67 17.38 -21.28
C MET A 246 9.71 15.84 -21.33
N SER A 247 8.80 15.24 -22.10
CA SER A 247 8.76 13.81 -22.41
C SER A 247 8.14 13.59 -23.79
N PRO A 248 8.43 12.47 -24.46
CA PRO A 248 7.81 12.14 -25.74
C PRO A 248 6.27 12.12 -25.65
N ALA A 249 5.71 11.50 -24.60
CA ALA A 249 4.28 11.50 -24.31
C ALA A 249 3.66 12.90 -24.28
N ALA A 250 4.30 13.85 -23.58
CA ALA A 250 3.82 15.23 -23.54
C ALA A 250 3.87 15.90 -24.92
N GLY A 251 4.91 15.63 -25.71
CA GLY A 251 5.01 16.11 -27.09
C GLY A 251 3.90 15.58 -28.00
N LEU A 252 3.49 14.31 -27.82
CA LEU A 252 2.38 13.70 -28.57
C LEU A 252 1.02 14.29 -28.18
N THR A 253 0.77 14.54 -26.89
CA THR A 253 -0.46 15.22 -26.45
C THR A 253 -0.55 16.65 -27.01
N ILE A 254 0.57 17.38 -27.06
CA ILE A 254 0.64 18.69 -27.71
C ILE A 254 0.33 18.57 -29.21
N LEU A 255 0.96 17.63 -29.90
CA LEU A 255 0.71 17.40 -31.33
C LEU A 255 -0.75 17.07 -31.60
N ALA A 256 -1.36 16.18 -30.82
CA ALA A 256 -2.77 15.83 -30.95
C ALA A 256 -3.67 17.07 -30.76
N THR A 257 -3.32 17.96 -29.83
CA THR A 257 -4.04 19.20 -29.57
C THR A 257 -3.91 20.17 -30.74
N GLU A 258 -2.69 20.31 -31.29
CA GLU A 258 -2.45 21.12 -32.49
C GLU A 258 -3.27 20.59 -33.67
N LEU A 259 -3.26 19.28 -33.92
CA LEU A 259 -4.04 18.65 -34.99
C LEU A 259 -5.54 18.93 -34.84
N ALA A 260 -6.08 18.76 -33.63
CA ALA A 260 -7.49 19.02 -33.36
C ALA A 260 -7.88 20.50 -33.48
N SER A 261 -6.92 21.42 -33.34
CA SER A 261 -7.14 22.86 -33.49
C SER A 261 -6.96 23.38 -34.92
N MET A 262 -6.06 22.76 -35.69
CA MET A 262 -5.69 23.19 -37.04
C MET A 262 -6.58 22.59 -38.12
N TYR A 263 -7.18 21.45 -37.85
CA TYR A 263 -8.05 20.73 -38.77
C TYR A 263 -9.43 20.55 -38.14
N ASP A 264 -10.44 20.28 -38.96
CA ASP A 264 -11.79 19.99 -38.47
C ASP A 264 -11.83 18.57 -37.85
N LEU A 265 -11.39 18.48 -36.59
CA LEU A 265 -11.15 17.25 -35.84
C LEU A 265 -11.73 17.39 -34.43
N GLY A 266 -12.30 16.31 -33.92
CA GLY A 266 -12.87 16.21 -32.59
C GLY A 266 -11.81 16.06 -31.50
N LEU A 267 -11.97 16.83 -30.42
CA LEU A 267 -11.15 16.73 -29.21
C LEU A 267 -11.56 15.56 -28.31
N THR A 268 -12.82 15.14 -28.39
CA THR A 268 -13.39 14.05 -27.59
C THR A 268 -13.10 12.71 -28.26
N ASN A 269 -12.48 11.78 -27.53
CA ASN A 269 -12.11 10.45 -28.03
C ASN A 269 -12.32 9.40 -26.94
N ILE A 270 -12.16 8.11 -27.23
CA ILE A 270 -12.07 7.10 -26.16
C ILE A 270 -10.76 7.29 -25.37
N ALA A 271 -10.72 6.85 -24.11
CA ALA A 271 -9.53 7.00 -23.26
C ALA A 271 -8.43 5.98 -23.60
N GLY A 272 -8.80 4.81 -24.12
CA GLY A 272 -7.86 3.73 -24.46
C GLY A 272 -7.63 2.76 -23.30
N SER A 273 -7.16 1.57 -23.65
CA SER A 273 -6.88 0.49 -22.69
C SER A 273 -5.69 0.85 -21.79
N GLN A 274 -4.68 1.56 -22.31
CA GLN A 274 -3.51 1.99 -21.56
C GLN A 274 -3.87 2.96 -20.43
N GLN A 275 -4.81 3.88 -20.64
CA GLN A 275 -5.28 4.78 -19.58
C GLN A 275 -6.10 4.04 -18.53
N LEU A 276 -6.87 3.01 -18.93
CA LEU A 276 -7.63 2.16 -18.00
C LEU A 276 -6.71 1.38 -17.05
N TYR A 277 -5.55 0.96 -17.54
CA TYR A 277 -4.56 0.17 -16.80
C TYR A 277 -3.45 1.00 -16.14
N GLN A 278 -3.57 2.34 -16.14
CA GLN A 278 -2.59 3.21 -15.50
C GLN A 278 -2.59 3.02 -13.97
N PRO A 279 -1.42 2.89 -13.33
CA PRO A 279 -1.36 2.79 -11.88
C PRO A 279 -1.73 4.12 -11.20
N VAL A 280 -2.54 4.03 -10.15
CA VAL A 280 -2.97 5.17 -9.35
C VAL A 280 -2.46 4.99 -7.92
N THR A 281 -1.62 5.91 -7.44
CA THR A 281 -1.06 5.88 -6.09
C THR A 281 -1.71 6.95 -5.20
N PHE A 282 -2.18 6.53 -4.03
CA PHE A 282 -2.65 7.40 -2.97
C PHE A 282 -1.66 7.41 -1.80
N LEU A 283 -1.43 8.61 -1.27
CA LEU A 283 -0.55 8.85 -0.13
C LEU A 283 -1.39 9.43 1.02
N ASP A 284 -1.47 8.69 2.13
CA ASP A 284 -2.24 9.03 3.34
C ASP A 284 -1.40 8.83 4.61
N GLY A 285 -1.89 9.32 5.75
CA GLY A 285 -1.17 9.25 7.02
C GLY A 285 -0.22 10.43 7.26
N PHE A 286 0.72 10.24 8.18
CA PHE A 286 1.61 11.28 8.68
C PHE A 286 2.85 11.45 7.82
N MET A 287 3.55 12.59 7.95
CA MET A 287 4.85 12.71 7.31
C MET A 287 5.87 11.77 7.96
N ASP A 288 6.47 10.95 7.12
CA ASP A 288 7.52 10.01 7.45
C ASP A 288 8.91 10.68 7.39
N LEU A 289 9.96 9.99 7.83
CA LEU A 289 11.37 10.41 7.77
C LEU A 289 11.83 10.78 6.35
N SER A 290 11.16 10.27 5.32
CA SER A 290 11.40 10.62 3.91
C SER A 290 10.80 11.99 3.51
N GLY A 291 9.96 12.58 4.36
CA GLY A 291 9.15 13.76 4.03
C GLY A 291 7.89 13.45 3.22
N ALA A 292 7.66 12.20 2.83
CA ALA A 292 6.42 11.74 2.21
C ALA A 292 5.43 11.24 3.28
N LYS A 293 4.15 11.10 2.92
CA LYS A 293 3.18 10.49 3.83
C LYS A 293 3.45 9.00 4.04
N SER A 294 3.16 8.49 5.24
CA SER A 294 3.56 7.17 5.71
C SER A 294 2.80 6.02 5.04
N GLY A 295 1.52 6.17 4.73
CA GLY A 295 0.75 5.17 4.02
C GLY A 295 0.79 5.43 2.53
N ALA A 296 1.23 4.45 1.74
CA ALA A 296 1.02 4.46 0.29
C ALA A 296 0.22 3.23 -0.15
N VAL A 297 -0.80 3.45 -0.97
CA VAL A 297 -1.53 2.40 -1.67
C VAL A 297 -1.51 2.70 -3.17
N THR A 298 -1.07 1.74 -3.96
CA THR A 298 -1.14 1.79 -5.41
C THR A 298 -2.17 0.79 -5.91
N TYR A 299 -3.12 1.28 -6.69
CA TYR A 299 -4.09 0.49 -7.42
C TYR A 299 -3.64 0.39 -8.87
N GLN A 300 -3.67 -0.80 -9.43
CA GLN A 300 -3.43 -1.01 -10.85
C GLN A 300 -4.36 -2.09 -11.36
N ILE A 301 -5.20 -1.76 -12.33
CA ILE A 301 -5.94 -2.77 -13.09
C ILE A 301 -4.94 -3.39 -14.07
N SER A 302 -4.91 -4.70 -14.15
CA SER A 302 -4.03 -5.46 -15.05
C SER A 302 -4.82 -6.56 -15.74
N GLY A 303 -4.57 -6.77 -17.02
CA GLY A 303 -5.25 -7.76 -17.84
C GLY A 303 -4.78 -7.69 -19.29
N PRO A 304 -5.18 -8.64 -20.14
CA PRO A 304 -4.97 -8.53 -21.57
C PRO A 304 -5.75 -7.31 -22.12
N ASP A 305 -5.27 -6.72 -23.22
CA ASP A 305 -6.06 -5.74 -23.95
C ASP A 305 -7.22 -6.47 -24.66
N PRO A 306 -8.49 -6.21 -24.28
CA PRO A 306 -9.62 -6.90 -24.89
C PRO A 306 -9.85 -6.49 -26.36
N MET A 307 -9.33 -5.34 -26.80
CA MET A 307 -9.39 -4.94 -28.21
C MET A 307 -8.55 -5.84 -29.10
N HIS A 308 -7.50 -6.46 -28.55
CA HIS A 308 -6.63 -7.38 -29.30
C HIS A 308 -7.41 -8.52 -29.95
N THR A 309 -8.51 -9.00 -29.35
CA THR A 309 -9.31 -10.09 -29.94
C THR A 309 -10.07 -9.65 -31.19
N LEU A 310 -10.44 -8.37 -31.28
CA LEU A 310 -11.10 -7.80 -32.46
C LEU A 310 -10.10 -7.53 -33.58
N SER A 311 -8.92 -7.00 -33.24
CA SER A 311 -7.91 -6.58 -34.21
C SER A 311 -6.83 -7.59 -34.52
N ALA A 312 -6.78 -8.71 -33.80
CA ALA A 312 -5.89 -9.83 -34.12
C ALA A 312 -6.00 -10.15 -35.61
N SER A 313 -4.86 -10.21 -36.30
CA SER A 313 -4.71 -10.49 -37.74
C SER A 313 -5.19 -9.41 -38.73
N SER A 314 -5.29 -8.12 -38.35
CA SER A 314 -5.81 -7.06 -39.25
C SER A 314 -7.23 -7.36 -39.76
N GLY A 315 -8.06 -7.94 -38.89
CA GLY A 315 -9.42 -8.34 -39.22
C GLY A 315 -10.45 -7.21 -39.03
N PHE A 316 -10.22 -6.26 -38.14
CA PHE A 316 -11.16 -5.17 -37.88
C PHE A 316 -11.01 -4.03 -38.89
N LEU A 317 -12.13 -3.45 -39.35
CA LEU A 317 -12.15 -2.34 -40.31
C LEU A 317 -11.88 -0.99 -39.65
N ASP A 318 -10.67 -0.85 -39.10
CA ASP A 318 -10.21 0.36 -38.42
C ASP A 318 -9.77 1.47 -39.40
N SER A 319 -9.39 2.61 -38.84
CA SER A 319 -8.89 3.78 -39.57
C SER A 319 -7.58 3.52 -40.33
N MET A 320 -6.82 2.46 -40.04
CA MET A 320 -5.60 2.10 -40.76
C MET A 320 -5.82 1.00 -41.82
N LEU A 321 -6.88 0.21 -41.73
CA LEU A 321 -7.05 -0.91 -42.66
C LEU A 321 -7.54 -0.43 -44.04
N SER A 322 -8.51 0.48 -44.06
CA SER A 322 -9.22 0.87 -45.30
C SER A 322 -8.30 1.50 -46.35
N ALA A 323 -7.43 2.43 -45.95
CA ALA A 323 -6.49 3.07 -46.86
C ALA A 323 -5.36 2.11 -47.28
N ARG A 324 -4.87 1.25 -46.37
CA ARG A 324 -3.83 0.26 -46.68
C ARG A 324 -4.30 -0.76 -47.71
N GLU A 325 -5.55 -1.22 -47.61
CA GLU A 325 -6.16 -2.16 -48.56
C GLU A 325 -6.17 -1.60 -49.99
N ALA A 326 -6.25 -0.27 -50.17
CA ALA A 326 -6.12 0.34 -51.49
C ALA A 326 -4.72 0.14 -52.10
N ALA A 327 -3.67 0.30 -51.29
CA ALA A 327 -2.29 0.05 -51.71
C ALA A 327 -2.03 -1.44 -52.03
N TRP A 328 -2.62 -2.34 -51.24
CA TRP A 328 -2.51 -3.77 -51.46
C TRP A 328 -3.21 -4.20 -52.74
N TRP A 329 -4.43 -3.73 -52.99
CA TRP A 329 -5.12 -4.01 -54.24
C TRP A 329 -4.34 -3.50 -55.45
N CYS A 330 -3.80 -2.27 -55.38
CA CYS A 330 -2.97 -1.72 -56.45
C CYS A 330 -1.69 -2.52 -56.72
N SER A 331 -1.08 -3.10 -55.69
CA SER A 331 0.15 -3.89 -55.86
C SER A 331 -0.09 -5.34 -56.29
N ILE A 332 -1.23 -5.93 -55.90
CA ILE A 332 -1.54 -7.34 -56.12
C ILE A 332 -2.37 -7.56 -57.39
N GLN A 333 -3.42 -6.76 -57.59
CA GLN A 333 -4.47 -7.05 -58.59
C GLN A 333 -4.51 -6.11 -59.79
N TYR A 334 -4.09 -4.85 -59.62
CA TYR A 334 -4.25 -3.88 -60.69
C TYR A 334 -3.40 -4.23 -61.92
N LEU A 335 -4.07 -4.28 -63.07
CA LEU A 335 -3.46 -4.33 -64.40
C LEU A 335 -4.03 -3.15 -65.19
N ASP A 336 -3.16 -2.38 -65.83
CA ASP A 336 -3.59 -1.27 -66.67
C ASP A 336 -4.45 -1.81 -67.82
N PRO A 337 -5.73 -1.40 -67.94
CA PRO A 337 -6.61 -1.93 -68.97
C PRO A 337 -6.08 -1.73 -70.40
N ALA A 338 -5.31 -0.66 -70.61
CA ALA A 338 -4.76 -0.32 -71.93
C ALA A 338 -3.55 -1.18 -72.32
N THR A 339 -2.71 -1.58 -71.36
CA THR A 339 -1.44 -2.26 -71.62
C THR A 339 -1.39 -3.70 -71.12
N GLN A 340 -2.34 -4.10 -70.28
CA GLN A 340 -2.38 -5.39 -69.57
C GLN A 340 -1.12 -5.67 -68.72
N GLN A 341 -0.40 -4.61 -68.34
CA GLN A 341 0.79 -4.68 -67.49
C GLN A 341 0.53 -4.05 -66.11
N ARG A 342 1.31 -4.43 -65.11
CA ARG A 342 1.27 -3.81 -63.79
C ARG A 342 1.77 -2.38 -63.87
N ASN A 343 0.95 -1.43 -63.41
CA ASN A 343 1.33 -0.01 -63.30
C ASN A 343 0.75 0.59 -62.01
N ILE A 344 1.50 0.43 -60.92
CA ILE A 344 1.03 0.76 -59.57
C ILE A 344 0.87 2.28 -59.40
N THR A 345 1.77 3.08 -59.98
CA THR A 345 1.67 4.54 -59.97
C THR A 345 0.38 5.02 -60.63
N LYS A 346 0.01 4.45 -61.78
CA LYS A 346 -1.28 4.74 -62.44
C LYS A 346 -2.46 4.29 -61.59
N CYS A 347 -2.33 3.15 -60.90
CA CYS A 347 -3.37 2.69 -59.96
C CYS A 347 -3.61 3.72 -58.86
N PHE A 348 -2.56 4.16 -58.17
CA PHE A 348 -2.70 5.15 -57.10
C PHE A 348 -3.29 6.47 -57.59
N ALA A 349 -2.87 6.94 -58.78
CA ALA A 349 -3.42 8.16 -59.36
C ALA A 349 -4.91 8.07 -59.70
N GLN A 350 -5.45 6.88 -59.97
CA GLN A 350 -6.83 6.70 -60.44
C GLN A 350 -7.79 6.20 -59.36
N PHE A 351 -7.34 5.33 -58.45
CA PHE A 351 -8.23 4.57 -57.57
C PHE A 351 -8.05 4.89 -56.09
N ALA A 352 -6.96 5.54 -55.68
CA ALA A 352 -6.63 5.70 -54.26
C ALA A 352 -7.67 6.52 -53.47
N SER A 353 -8.34 7.47 -54.12
CA SER A 353 -9.38 8.31 -53.51
C SER A 353 -10.73 7.58 -53.35
N THR A 354 -11.08 6.65 -54.24
CA THR A 354 -12.39 5.99 -54.25
C THR A 354 -12.40 4.59 -53.67
N LEU A 355 -11.29 3.86 -53.79
CA LEU A 355 -11.20 2.45 -53.41
C LEU A 355 -11.47 2.19 -51.92
N PRO A 356 -10.94 2.97 -50.96
CA PRO A 356 -11.26 2.79 -49.54
C PRO A 356 -12.78 2.85 -49.26
N ALA A 357 -13.49 3.77 -49.91
CA ALA A 357 -14.94 3.94 -49.75
C ALA A 357 -15.75 2.73 -50.25
N PHE A 358 -15.36 2.14 -51.38
CA PHE A 358 -15.99 0.91 -51.91
C PHE A 358 -15.59 -0.32 -51.10
N PHE A 359 -14.37 -0.37 -50.55
CA PHE A 359 -13.95 -1.44 -49.66
C PHE A 359 -14.81 -1.46 -48.38
N LEU A 360 -15.05 -0.30 -47.77
CA LEU A 360 -15.99 -0.18 -46.66
C LEU A 360 -17.42 -0.56 -47.08
N GLY A 361 -17.88 -0.07 -48.23
CA GLY A 361 -19.22 -0.37 -48.76
C GLY A 361 -19.47 -1.85 -49.02
N LYS A 362 -18.46 -2.63 -49.41
CA LYS A 362 -18.54 -4.10 -49.50
C LYS A 362 -18.99 -4.71 -48.17
N TYR A 363 -18.34 -4.31 -47.08
CA TYR A 363 -18.57 -4.88 -45.74
C TYR A 363 -19.84 -4.33 -45.04
N LEU A 364 -20.63 -3.49 -45.71
CA LEU A 364 -22.04 -3.24 -45.33
C LEU A 364 -22.97 -4.37 -45.75
N THR A 365 -22.57 -5.19 -46.72
CA THR A 365 -23.38 -6.26 -47.32
C THR A 365 -22.71 -7.63 -47.32
N VAL A 366 -21.47 -7.69 -46.82
CA VAL A 366 -20.72 -8.93 -46.64
C VAL A 366 -20.25 -9.01 -45.20
N ASN A 367 -20.60 -10.09 -44.52
CA ASN A 367 -20.03 -10.45 -43.22
C ASN A 367 -18.91 -11.48 -43.43
N SER A 368 -17.67 -11.09 -43.12
CA SER A 368 -16.48 -11.92 -43.36
C SER A 368 -15.66 -12.12 -42.07
N GLY A 369 -16.30 -12.67 -41.03
CA GLY A 369 -15.67 -12.88 -39.73
C GLY A 369 -15.59 -11.58 -38.95
N THR A 370 -14.38 -11.08 -38.68
CA THR A 370 -14.14 -9.80 -37.99
C THR A 370 -14.22 -8.59 -38.93
N ARG A 371 -14.28 -8.80 -40.25
CA ARG A 371 -14.50 -7.76 -41.26
C ARG A 371 -15.99 -7.60 -41.53
N TYR A 372 -16.62 -6.68 -40.79
CA TYR A 372 -18.00 -6.26 -40.99
C TYR A 372 -18.20 -4.81 -40.57
N LEU A 373 -19.29 -4.21 -41.04
CA LEU A 373 -19.80 -2.95 -40.52
C LEU A 373 -21.15 -3.16 -39.86
N ASP A 374 -21.35 -2.50 -38.72
CA ASP A 374 -22.65 -2.43 -38.03
C ASP A 374 -23.62 -1.66 -38.92
N ASN A 375 -24.65 -2.32 -39.45
CA ASN A 375 -25.58 -1.67 -40.37
C ASN A 375 -26.33 -0.50 -39.71
N ASN A 376 -26.58 -0.56 -38.40
CA ASN A 376 -27.20 0.52 -37.63
C ASN A 376 -26.39 1.83 -37.58
N ALA A 377 -25.08 1.77 -37.89
CA ALA A 377 -24.21 2.93 -37.91
C ALA A 377 -24.30 3.72 -39.23
N PHE A 378 -25.16 3.29 -40.17
CA PHE A 378 -25.24 3.88 -41.51
C PHE A 378 -26.67 4.15 -41.94
N VAL A 379 -26.84 5.21 -42.74
CA VAL A 379 -28.09 5.55 -43.40
C VAL A 379 -27.86 5.57 -44.90
N ALA A 380 -28.70 4.86 -45.65
CA ALA A 380 -28.66 4.89 -47.11
C ALA A 380 -29.00 6.30 -47.61
N ALA A 381 -28.15 6.84 -48.47
CA ALA A 381 -28.40 8.07 -49.21
C ALA A 381 -28.96 7.75 -50.61
N ALA A 382 -29.15 8.78 -51.43
CA ALA A 382 -29.67 8.60 -52.79
C ALA A 382 -28.75 7.71 -53.65
N THR A 383 -29.35 6.75 -54.34
CA THR A 383 -28.68 5.95 -55.38
C THR A 383 -28.42 6.82 -56.60
N ASN A 384 -27.19 6.79 -57.12
CA ASN A 384 -26.79 7.50 -58.32
C ASN A 384 -26.36 6.48 -59.40
N GLY A 385 -27.20 6.29 -60.43
CA GLY A 385 -27.00 5.23 -61.41
C GLY A 385 -27.14 3.84 -60.75
N SER A 386 -26.10 3.02 -60.80
CA SER A 386 -26.04 1.68 -60.19
C SER A 386 -25.40 1.65 -58.81
N ILE A 387 -24.87 2.77 -58.29
CA ILE A 387 -24.18 2.82 -57.00
C ILE A 387 -25.02 3.53 -55.93
N THR A 388 -24.94 3.03 -54.69
CA THR A 388 -25.65 3.58 -53.52
C THR A 388 -24.65 4.05 -52.47
N ALA A 389 -24.79 5.31 -52.08
CA ALA A 389 -24.01 5.89 -50.98
C ALA A 389 -24.64 5.54 -49.63
N TYR A 390 -23.80 5.33 -48.62
CA TYR A 390 -24.19 5.20 -47.22
C TYR A 390 -23.43 6.21 -46.38
N ASN A 391 -24.15 7.04 -45.63
CA ASN A 391 -23.55 8.03 -44.73
C ASN A 391 -23.49 7.48 -43.31
N TYR A 392 -22.45 7.87 -42.56
CA TYR A 392 -22.38 7.58 -41.14
C TYR A 392 -23.54 8.22 -40.38
N ARG A 393 -24.14 7.44 -39.49
CA ARG A 393 -25.07 7.91 -38.48
C ARG A 393 -24.28 8.22 -37.22
N ARG A 394 -24.38 9.46 -36.74
CA ARG A 394 -23.80 9.81 -35.45
C ARG A 394 -24.53 9.06 -34.34
N ARG A 395 -23.84 8.16 -33.66
CA ARG A 395 -24.37 7.46 -32.48
C ARG A 395 -24.60 8.43 -31.34
N LEU A 396 -25.67 8.21 -30.60
CA LEU A 396 -25.96 8.99 -29.41
C LEU A 396 -24.97 8.62 -28.30
N THR A 397 -24.29 9.62 -27.73
CA THR A 397 -23.40 9.44 -26.58
C THR A 397 -23.75 10.51 -25.56
N ALA A 398 -24.25 10.09 -24.40
CA ALA A 398 -24.53 11.00 -23.28
C ALA A 398 -23.21 11.54 -22.70
N ARG A 399 -23.24 12.68 -21.99
CA ARG A 399 -22.11 13.08 -21.15
C ARG A 399 -22.07 12.21 -19.89
N LEU A 400 -20.91 12.12 -19.24
CA LEU A 400 -20.75 11.30 -18.03
C LEU A 400 -21.69 11.75 -16.90
N GLU A 401 -21.85 13.07 -16.71
CA GLU A 401 -22.73 13.66 -15.70
C GLU A 401 -24.23 13.49 -15.97
N ASP A 402 -24.61 13.22 -17.22
CA ASP A 402 -26.01 13.02 -17.63
C ASP A 402 -26.43 11.55 -17.56
N ILE A 403 -25.50 10.63 -17.26
CA ILE A 403 -25.82 9.20 -17.14
C ILE A 403 -26.72 8.99 -15.93
N GLU A 404 -27.88 8.42 -16.20
CA GLU A 404 -28.74 7.87 -15.17
C GLU A 404 -28.39 6.40 -14.89
N TYR A 405 -28.27 6.07 -13.60
CA TYR A 405 -28.09 4.69 -13.15
C TYR A 405 -29.41 4.13 -12.60
N VAL A 406 -29.79 2.94 -13.06
CA VAL A 406 -30.94 2.19 -12.56
C VAL A 406 -30.57 1.38 -11.31
N THR A 407 -31.57 0.96 -10.54
CA THR A 407 -31.35 0.23 -9.29
C THR A 407 -31.11 -1.27 -9.51
N PRO A 408 -30.22 -1.92 -8.75
CA PRO A 408 -30.07 -3.37 -8.78
C PRO A 408 -31.37 -4.06 -8.40
N GLY A 409 -31.70 -5.14 -9.11
CA GLY A 409 -32.82 -6.04 -8.84
C GLY A 409 -32.35 -7.48 -8.67
N ASN A 410 -33.31 -8.40 -8.58
CA ASN A 410 -33.06 -9.84 -8.45
C ASN A 410 -33.85 -10.64 -9.49
N LEU A 411 -33.71 -11.97 -9.49
CA LEU A 411 -34.45 -12.85 -10.42
C LEU A 411 -35.98 -12.76 -10.27
N THR A 412 -36.48 -12.47 -9.08
CA THR A 412 -37.93 -12.23 -8.87
C THR A 412 -38.35 -10.96 -9.60
N ALA A 413 -37.61 -9.88 -9.43
CA ALA A 413 -37.85 -8.64 -10.17
C ALA A 413 -37.77 -8.88 -11.68
N TRP A 414 -36.82 -9.70 -12.17
CA TRP A 414 -36.68 -10.01 -13.59
C TRP A 414 -37.96 -10.65 -14.15
N ASN A 415 -38.54 -11.60 -13.41
CA ASN A 415 -39.82 -12.22 -13.77
C ASN A 415 -40.99 -11.23 -13.78
N ASP A 416 -40.92 -10.18 -12.96
CA ASP A 416 -41.92 -9.12 -12.97
C ASP A 416 -41.68 -8.11 -14.11
N LEU A 417 -40.41 -7.88 -14.50
CA LEU A 417 -40.04 -6.86 -15.48
C LEU A 417 -40.62 -7.10 -16.87
N TRP A 418 -40.49 -8.31 -17.41
CA TRP A 418 -41.04 -8.61 -18.74
C TRP A 418 -42.57 -8.57 -18.74
N LYS A 419 -43.20 -8.91 -17.61
CA LYS A 419 -44.65 -8.77 -17.42
C LYS A 419 -45.06 -7.30 -17.37
N GLN A 420 -44.30 -6.48 -16.66
CA GLN A 420 -44.50 -5.02 -16.65
C GLN A 420 -44.33 -4.42 -18.05
N LEU A 421 -43.35 -4.89 -18.83
CA LEU A 421 -43.17 -4.48 -20.21
C LEU A 421 -44.41 -4.79 -21.05
N ILE A 422 -44.92 -6.03 -21.02
CA ILE A 422 -46.15 -6.41 -21.73
C ILE A 422 -47.34 -5.57 -21.26
N ALA A 423 -47.53 -5.42 -19.95
CA ALA A 423 -48.62 -4.64 -19.39
C ALA A 423 -48.59 -3.17 -19.85
N THR A 424 -47.39 -2.61 -20.02
CA THR A 424 -47.18 -1.23 -20.48
C THR A 424 -47.52 -1.06 -21.96
N VAL A 425 -47.14 -2.01 -22.82
CA VAL A 425 -47.30 -1.87 -24.28
C VAL A 425 -48.59 -2.47 -24.83
N ALA A 426 -49.15 -3.49 -24.18
CA ALA A 426 -50.32 -4.24 -24.64
C ALA A 426 -51.49 -4.25 -23.63
N GLY A 427 -51.31 -3.64 -22.46
CA GLY A 427 -52.31 -3.53 -21.40
C GLY A 427 -52.22 -4.64 -20.35
N PRO A 428 -52.65 -4.38 -19.09
CA PRO A 428 -52.46 -5.29 -17.96
C PRO A 428 -53.24 -6.60 -18.07
N SER A 429 -54.27 -6.68 -18.93
CA SER A 429 -55.05 -7.90 -19.16
C SER A 429 -54.35 -8.93 -20.06
N MET A 430 -53.26 -8.54 -20.75
CA MET A 430 -52.56 -9.44 -21.67
C MET A 430 -51.64 -10.44 -20.95
N VAL A 431 -51.23 -10.15 -19.71
CA VAL A 431 -50.27 -10.95 -18.95
C VAL A 431 -50.77 -11.20 -17.54
N THR A 432 -50.52 -12.39 -17.02
CA THR A 432 -50.90 -12.80 -15.66
C THR A 432 -49.67 -13.18 -14.82
N PRO A 433 -49.77 -13.16 -13.48
CA PRO A 433 -48.68 -13.60 -12.61
C PRO A 433 -48.23 -15.05 -12.86
N THR A 434 -49.12 -15.91 -13.37
CA THR A 434 -48.86 -17.33 -13.67
C THR A 434 -48.23 -17.59 -15.04
N ASP A 435 -48.15 -16.57 -15.90
CA ASP A 435 -47.55 -16.73 -17.23
C ASP A 435 -46.04 -16.93 -17.11
N ALA A 436 -45.49 -17.75 -18.01
CA ALA A 436 -44.08 -18.12 -18.04
C ALA A 436 -43.37 -17.50 -19.25
N LEU A 437 -42.20 -16.89 -19.04
CA LEU A 437 -41.36 -16.37 -20.10
C LEU A 437 -40.81 -17.53 -20.94
N GLU A 438 -41.00 -17.47 -22.26
CA GLU A 438 -40.36 -18.39 -23.18
C GLU A 438 -39.08 -17.78 -23.74
N GLU A 439 -39.11 -16.50 -24.14
CA GLU A 439 -37.93 -15.78 -24.63
C GLU A 439 -38.21 -14.27 -24.62
N ILE A 440 -37.24 -13.47 -24.17
CA ILE A 440 -37.23 -12.03 -24.44
C ILE A 440 -36.13 -11.71 -25.45
N CYS A 441 -36.49 -11.04 -26.52
CA CYS A 441 -35.57 -10.80 -27.62
C CYS A 441 -35.47 -9.32 -27.94
N PHE A 442 -34.26 -8.77 -27.86
CA PHE A 442 -33.96 -7.39 -28.19
C PHE A 442 -33.59 -7.32 -29.68
N VAL A 443 -34.50 -6.77 -30.47
CA VAL A 443 -34.48 -6.84 -31.94
C VAL A 443 -33.98 -5.53 -32.52
N GLY A 444 -32.73 -5.53 -32.97
CA GLY A 444 -32.10 -4.44 -33.71
C GLY A 444 -32.22 -4.60 -35.22
N ASP A 445 -32.26 -3.48 -35.95
CA ASP A 445 -32.20 -3.46 -37.42
C ASP A 445 -33.29 -4.31 -38.13
N GLY A 446 -34.42 -4.55 -37.45
CA GLY A 446 -35.53 -5.36 -37.98
C GLY A 446 -35.26 -6.86 -38.03
N CYS A 447 -34.26 -7.37 -37.30
CA CYS A 447 -33.85 -8.78 -37.31
C CYS A 447 -34.79 -9.72 -36.52
N PHE A 448 -36.10 -9.68 -36.81
CA PHE A 448 -37.13 -10.53 -36.17
C PHE A 448 -37.01 -12.01 -36.54
N ASP A 449 -36.62 -12.32 -37.78
CA ASP A 449 -36.61 -13.70 -38.27
C ASP A 449 -35.56 -14.57 -37.56
N VAL A 450 -34.39 -13.98 -37.25
CA VAL A 450 -33.34 -14.69 -36.51
C VAL A 450 -33.72 -14.81 -35.04
N CYS A 451 -34.33 -13.77 -34.49
CA CYS A 451 -34.83 -13.73 -33.13
C CYS A 451 -35.80 -14.89 -32.83
N ALA A 452 -36.81 -15.10 -33.69
CA ALA A 452 -37.79 -16.17 -33.51
C ALA A 452 -37.22 -17.60 -33.60
N ASN A 453 -36.01 -17.75 -34.18
CA ASN A 453 -35.37 -19.04 -34.43
C ASN A 453 -34.20 -19.35 -33.47
N ALA A 454 -33.77 -18.38 -32.67
CA ALA A 454 -32.56 -18.50 -31.85
C ALA A 454 -32.80 -19.40 -30.61
N SER A 455 -34.03 -19.45 -30.07
CA SER A 455 -34.45 -20.31 -28.97
C SER A 455 -33.60 -20.16 -27.69
N ALA A 456 -33.60 -18.97 -27.08
CA ALA A 456 -33.15 -18.80 -25.69
C ALA A 456 -34.27 -19.15 -24.70
N SER A 457 -34.57 -20.44 -24.53
CA SER A 457 -35.66 -20.94 -23.66
C SER A 457 -35.55 -20.43 -22.21
N GLY A 458 -36.43 -19.51 -21.84
CA GLY A 458 -36.45 -18.81 -20.54
C GLY A 458 -35.44 -17.67 -20.40
N GLY A 459 -34.68 -17.37 -21.46
CA GLY A 459 -33.55 -16.44 -21.45
C GLY A 459 -33.76 -15.22 -22.35
N SER A 460 -32.64 -14.59 -22.73
CA SER A 460 -32.62 -13.39 -23.56
C SER A 460 -31.82 -13.58 -24.84
N THR A 461 -32.29 -12.99 -25.94
CA THR A 461 -31.60 -13.01 -27.24
C THR A 461 -31.38 -11.58 -27.72
N LEU A 462 -30.16 -11.23 -28.14
CA LEU A 462 -29.88 -9.98 -28.83
C LEU A 462 -29.80 -10.27 -30.32
N THR A 463 -30.48 -9.47 -31.15
CA THR A 463 -30.29 -9.52 -32.59
C THR A 463 -29.93 -8.16 -33.16
N PHE A 464 -29.04 -8.14 -34.14
CA PHE A 464 -28.58 -6.93 -34.82
C PHE A 464 -28.02 -7.30 -36.19
N LYS A 465 -27.82 -6.31 -37.06
CA LYS A 465 -27.37 -6.57 -38.44
C LYS A 465 -25.90 -6.20 -38.64
N ARG A 466 -25.13 -7.15 -39.15
CA ARG A 466 -23.70 -7.02 -39.48
C ARG A 466 -23.45 -7.41 -40.92
N GLY A 467 -22.80 -6.53 -41.68
CA GLY A 467 -22.47 -6.82 -43.07
C GLY A 467 -23.67 -7.32 -43.88
N GLY A 468 -24.85 -6.76 -43.64
CA GLY A 468 -26.06 -7.08 -44.39
C GLY A 468 -26.84 -8.29 -43.86
N GLY A 469 -26.24 -9.10 -42.98
CA GLY A 469 -26.88 -10.28 -42.38
C GLY A 469 -27.36 -10.02 -40.96
N CYS A 470 -28.51 -10.58 -40.60
CA CYS A 470 -28.97 -10.59 -39.21
C CYS A 470 -28.20 -11.64 -38.40
N VAL A 471 -27.68 -11.24 -37.24
CA VAL A 471 -26.94 -12.07 -36.30
C VAL A 471 -27.69 -12.12 -34.99
N ALA A 472 -27.62 -13.25 -34.27
CA ALA A 472 -28.16 -13.38 -32.93
C ALA A 472 -27.08 -13.81 -31.94
N ALA A 473 -27.14 -13.26 -30.73
CA ALA A 473 -26.37 -13.69 -29.57
C ALA A 473 -27.34 -14.23 -28.52
N LEU A 474 -27.17 -15.51 -28.18
CA LEU A 474 -28.04 -16.25 -27.27
C LEU A 474 -27.60 -16.11 -25.82
N ASP A 475 -28.59 -16.07 -24.94
CA ASP A 475 -28.48 -16.11 -23.48
C ASP A 475 -27.42 -15.15 -22.90
N THR A 476 -27.60 -13.88 -23.22
CA THR A 476 -26.64 -12.84 -22.84
C THR A 476 -26.79 -12.31 -21.41
N ILE A 477 -27.83 -12.70 -20.68
CA ILE A 477 -28.19 -12.15 -19.36
C ILE A 477 -28.31 -13.25 -18.29
N ALA A 478 -28.74 -14.47 -18.63
CA ALA A 478 -29.46 -15.30 -17.66
C ALA A 478 -28.64 -16.38 -16.91
N HIS A 479 -27.32 -16.52 -17.10
CA HIS A 479 -26.62 -17.69 -16.53
C HIS A 479 -25.45 -17.48 -15.55
N VAL A 480 -25.01 -16.25 -15.22
CA VAL A 480 -23.84 -16.10 -14.32
C VAL A 480 -23.89 -14.90 -13.34
N LEU A 481 -24.69 -13.87 -13.57
CA LEU A 481 -24.65 -12.64 -12.75
C LEU A 481 -25.59 -12.74 -11.53
N SER A 482 -25.05 -12.62 -10.32
CA SER A 482 -25.81 -12.62 -9.06
C SER A 482 -26.77 -11.42 -8.92
N ASP A 483 -26.44 -10.31 -9.58
CA ASP A 483 -27.14 -9.03 -9.44
C ASP A 483 -27.38 -8.39 -10.82
N LEU A 484 -28.62 -8.46 -11.32
CA LEU A 484 -29.07 -7.80 -12.56
C LEU A 484 -29.73 -6.46 -12.23
N TYR A 485 -29.72 -5.53 -13.18
CA TYR A 485 -30.54 -4.34 -13.10
C TYR A 485 -31.86 -4.58 -13.79
N VAL A 486 -32.93 -4.30 -13.08
CA VAL A 486 -34.26 -4.73 -13.48
C VAL A 486 -35.21 -3.55 -13.35
N ASP A 487 -35.21 -2.71 -14.38
CA ASP A 487 -36.02 -1.49 -14.45
C ASP A 487 -36.57 -1.34 -15.88
N LEU A 488 -37.84 -0.93 -16.00
CA LEU A 488 -38.49 -0.69 -17.29
C LEU A 488 -37.77 0.38 -18.11
N LYS A 489 -37.07 1.32 -17.45
CA LYS A 489 -36.20 2.31 -18.08
C LYS A 489 -35.11 1.68 -18.96
N CYS A 490 -34.66 0.47 -18.66
CA CYS A 490 -33.65 -0.22 -19.47
C CYS A 490 -34.11 -0.50 -20.90
N PHE A 491 -35.41 -0.57 -21.16
CA PHE A 491 -35.92 -0.76 -22.53
C PHE A 491 -35.92 0.52 -23.36
N GLY A 492 -35.78 1.71 -22.74
CA GLY A 492 -35.79 2.99 -23.45
C GLY A 492 -37.07 3.18 -24.29
N LEU A 493 -38.23 2.92 -23.68
CA LEU A 493 -39.52 2.97 -24.40
C LEU A 493 -39.78 4.37 -24.97
N GLY A 494 -40.00 4.43 -26.29
CA GLY A 494 -40.29 5.66 -27.01
C GLY A 494 -39.05 6.51 -27.35
N SER A 495 -37.84 6.08 -27.00
CA SER A 495 -36.61 6.85 -27.24
C SER A 495 -35.75 6.34 -28.40
N GLY A 496 -36.07 5.18 -29.00
CA GLY A 496 -35.28 4.58 -30.08
C GLY A 496 -36.11 4.05 -31.25
N THR A 497 -35.45 3.36 -32.17
CA THR A 497 -36.05 2.83 -33.42
C THR A 497 -36.12 1.31 -33.46
N ASP A 498 -35.57 0.63 -32.46
CA ASP A 498 -35.50 -0.82 -32.39
C ASP A 498 -36.74 -1.38 -31.66
N ASN A 499 -36.80 -2.69 -31.48
CA ASN A 499 -37.96 -3.36 -30.90
C ASN A 499 -37.55 -4.40 -29.86
N VAL A 500 -38.48 -4.76 -28.99
CA VAL A 500 -38.36 -5.94 -28.12
C VAL A 500 -39.51 -6.90 -28.39
N LEU A 501 -39.20 -8.14 -28.73
CA LEU A 501 -40.17 -9.22 -28.88
C LEU A 501 -40.17 -10.06 -27.61
N VAL A 502 -41.32 -10.14 -26.92
CA VAL A 502 -41.52 -11.02 -25.79
C VAL A 502 -42.40 -12.19 -26.22
N THR A 503 -41.85 -13.40 -26.10
CA THR A 503 -42.59 -14.65 -26.29
C THR A 503 -42.83 -15.28 -24.92
N TYR A 504 -44.07 -15.64 -24.62
CA TYR A 504 -44.44 -16.21 -23.33
C TYR A 504 -45.57 -17.23 -23.48
N MET A 505 -45.65 -18.14 -22.51
CA MET A 505 -46.70 -19.13 -22.41
C MET A 505 -47.74 -18.65 -21.39
N GLY A 506 -48.98 -18.49 -21.86
CA GLY A 506 -50.11 -18.18 -20.99
C GLY A 506 -50.42 -19.34 -20.05
N ALA A 507 -51.09 -19.05 -18.93
CA ALA A 507 -51.59 -20.09 -18.01
C ALA A 507 -52.55 -21.11 -18.67
N ASP A 508 -53.11 -20.77 -19.83
CA ASP A 508 -53.92 -21.63 -20.71
C ASP A 508 -53.08 -22.59 -21.58
N GLY A 509 -51.74 -22.51 -21.49
CA GLY A 509 -50.81 -23.28 -22.31
C GLY A 509 -50.64 -22.72 -23.74
N ILE A 510 -51.19 -21.55 -24.04
CA ILE A 510 -51.10 -20.94 -25.36
C ILE A 510 -49.86 -20.04 -25.44
N ARG A 511 -49.04 -20.25 -26.48
CA ARG A 511 -47.91 -19.39 -26.80
C ARG A 511 -48.40 -18.05 -27.35
N ARG A 512 -47.90 -16.95 -26.80
CA ARG A 512 -48.25 -15.58 -27.18
C ARG A 512 -46.98 -14.77 -27.45
N GLN A 513 -47.12 -13.79 -28.35
CA GLN A 513 -46.04 -12.87 -28.72
C GLN A 513 -46.52 -11.42 -28.61
N VAL A 514 -45.69 -10.59 -28.01
CA VAL A 514 -45.94 -9.15 -27.87
C VAL A 514 -44.69 -8.40 -28.31
N VAL A 515 -44.86 -7.41 -29.19
CA VAL A 515 -43.77 -6.53 -29.63
C VAL A 515 -43.92 -5.19 -28.92
N ALA A 516 -42.88 -4.78 -28.20
CA ALA A 516 -42.69 -3.42 -27.72
C ALA A 516 -41.92 -2.63 -28.80
N PRO A 517 -42.57 -1.69 -29.50
CA PRO A 517 -41.90 -0.90 -30.52
C PRO A 517 -41.16 0.31 -29.94
N ALA A 518 -40.28 0.91 -30.75
CA ALA A 518 -39.57 2.15 -30.43
C ALA A 518 -38.73 2.07 -29.14
N THR A 519 -38.02 0.94 -28.96
CA THR A 519 -37.13 0.72 -27.82
C THR A 519 -35.71 1.21 -28.15
N ALA A 520 -34.87 1.29 -27.13
CA ALA A 520 -33.43 1.48 -27.31
C ALA A 520 -32.79 0.30 -28.07
N SER A 521 -31.54 0.48 -28.50
CA SER A 521 -30.82 -0.56 -29.24
C SER A 521 -30.53 -1.78 -28.37
N PRO A 522 -30.45 -2.99 -28.96
CA PRO A 522 -30.24 -4.23 -28.21
C PRO A 522 -29.04 -4.19 -27.25
N VAL A 523 -27.93 -3.59 -27.69
CA VAL A 523 -26.71 -3.47 -26.88
C VAL A 523 -26.89 -2.45 -25.75
N ALA A 524 -27.63 -1.36 -25.97
CA ALA A 524 -27.93 -0.37 -24.93
C ALA A 524 -28.88 -0.94 -23.86
N ILE A 525 -29.90 -1.70 -24.26
CA ILE A 525 -30.78 -2.42 -23.34
C ILE A 525 -29.95 -3.41 -22.52
N TRP A 526 -29.12 -4.21 -23.18
CA TRP A 526 -28.29 -5.21 -22.53
C TRP A 526 -27.32 -4.59 -21.52
N THR A 527 -26.56 -3.57 -21.92
CA THR A 527 -25.64 -2.85 -21.01
C THR A 527 -26.35 -2.20 -19.83
N CYS A 528 -27.60 -1.75 -19.98
CA CYS A 528 -28.43 -1.32 -18.85
C CYS A 528 -28.70 -2.47 -17.87
N LEU A 529 -29.10 -3.64 -18.37
CA LEU A 529 -29.46 -4.79 -17.54
C LEU A 529 -28.25 -5.38 -16.78
N ILE A 530 -27.04 -5.29 -17.33
CA ILE A 530 -25.82 -5.84 -16.68
C ILE A 530 -24.96 -4.79 -15.95
N GLY A 531 -24.96 -3.54 -16.41
CA GLY A 531 -24.14 -2.44 -15.88
C GLY A 531 -24.92 -1.35 -15.16
N GLY A 532 -26.25 -1.33 -15.31
CA GLY A 532 -27.14 -0.39 -14.63
C GLY A 532 -27.21 0.98 -15.27
N ARG A 533 -26.65 1.17 -16.47
CA ARG A 533 -26.66 2.45 -17.17
C ARG A 533 -27.89 2.56 -18.06
N ALA A 534 -28.75 3.54 -17.81
CA ALA A 534 -29.92 3.79 -18.66
C ALA A 534 -29.50 3.98 -20.14
N PRO A 535 -30.34 3.58 -21.11
CA PRO A 535 -29.98 3.53 -22.53
C PRO A 535 -30.00 4.91 -23.20
N GLN A 536 -29.25 5.86 -22.65
CA GLN A 536 -29.03 7.20 -23.19
C GLN A 536 -27.84 7.25 -24.16
N SER A 537 -27.21 6.09 -24.45
CA SER A 537 -26.07 5.98 -25.34
C SER A 537 -26.20 4.72 -26.19
N GLU A 538 -25.80 4.82 -27.45
CA GLU A 538 -25.80 3.72 -28.39
C GLU A 538 -24.41 3.08 -28.46
N PHE A 539 -24.38 1.75 -28.40
CA PHE A 539 -23.15 0.97 -28.39
C PHE A 539 -23.01 0.13 -29.67
N PRO A 540 -21.79 -0.06 -30.18
CA PRO A 540 -21.51 -0.99 -31.28
C PRO A 540 -21.89 -2.42 -30.95
N SER A 541 -22.15 -3.23 -31.97
CA SER A 541 -22.43 -4.65 -31.76
C SER A 541 -21.20 -5.43 -31.27
N TYR A 542 -19.98 -5.00 -31.59
CA TYR A 542 -18.75 -5.67 -31.13
C TYR A 542 -18.58 -5.61 -29.60
N VAL A 543 -19.30 -4.73 -28.89
CA VAL A 543 -19.31 -4.70 -27.42
C VAL A 543 -19.76 -6.04 -26.84
N VAL A 544 -20.68 -6.73 -27.51
CA VAL A 544 -21.10 -8.08 -27.11
C VAL A 544 -19.92 -9.05 -27.15
N GLU A 545 -19.08 -8.99 -28.18
CA GLU A 545 -17.89 -9.84 -28.31
C GLU A 545 -16.86 -9.54 -27.21
N LEU A 546 -16.57 -8.26 -26.96
CA LEU A 546 -15.63 -7.84 -25.92
C LEU A 546 -16.06 -8.30 -24.53
N LEU A 547 -17.33 -8.12 -24.19
CA LEU A 547 -17.84 -8.49 -22.88
C LEU A 547 -18.00 -10.02 -22.71
N SER A 548 -18.30 -10.75 -23.80
CA SER A 548 -18.45 -12.21 -23.77
C SER A 548 -17.16 -12.98 -23.47
N GLN A 549 -15.99 -12.38 -23.72
CA GLN A 549 -14.68 -12.95 -23.40
C GLN A 549 -14.38 -12.98 -21.89
N GLY A 550 -15.21 -12.32 -21.09
CA GLY A 550 -14.94 -12.03 -19.70
C GLY A 550 -13.95 -10.86 -19.53
N THR A 551 -13.79 -10.41 -18.30
CA THR A 551 -12.90 -9.30 -17.96
C THR A 551 -11.43 -9.66 -18.12
N GLN A 552 -11.05 -10.90 -17.73
CA GLN A 552 -9.66 -11.38 -17.59
C GLN A 552 -8.74 -10.38 -16.85
N ALA A 553 -9.32 -9.52 -16.02
CA ALA A 553 -8.66 -8.40 -15.37
C ALA A 553 -8.55 -8.65 -13.87
N THR A 554 -7.46 -8.17 -13.28
CA THR A 554 -7.22 -8.21 -11.84
C THR A 554 -6.82 -6.83 -11.37
N LEU A 555 -7.38 -6.42 -10.24
CA LEU A 555 -6.94 -5.24 -9.53
C LEU A 555 -5.80 -5.66 -8.59
N VAL A 556 -4.62 -5.15 -8.87
CA VAL A 556 -3.44 -5.28 -8.03
C VAL A 556 -3.41 -4.09 -7.07
N LEU A 557 -3.43 -4.39 -5.77
CA LEU A 557 -3.29 -3.42 -4.71
C LEU A 557 -1.93 -3.65 -4.04
N VAL A 558 -1.04 -2.68 -4.15
CA VAL A 558 0.22 -2.67 -3.41
C VAL A 558 0.08 -1.66 -2.30
N LYS A 559 -0.03 -2.14 -1.05
CA LYS A 559 -0.07 -1.28 0.13
C LYS A 559 1.25 -1.33 0.87
N THR A 560 1.64 -0.17 1.38
CA THR A 560 2.81 0.01 2.22
C THR A 560 2.38 0.75 3.47
N ASP A 561 2.71 0.16 4.62
CA ASP A 561 2.60 0.81 5.91
C ASP A 561 3.99 1.39 6.20
N GLY A 562 4.08 2.71 6.42
CA GLY A 562 5.33 3.50 6.36
C GLY A 562 6.45 3.11 7.33
N SER A 563 7.42 4.02 7.53
CA SER A 563 8.64 3.68 8.30
C SER A 563 8.40 3.32 9.77
N ASP A 564 7.18 3.42 10.28
CA ASP A 564 6.83 2.98 11.63
C ASP A 564 7.37 1.57 11.93
N SER A 565 7.15 0.62 11.02
CA SER A 565 7.65 -0.76 11.15
C SER A 565 9.18 -0.83 11.07
N ILE A 566 9.80 0.00 10.21
CA ILE A 566 11.25 0.05 10.02
C ILE A 566 11.95 0.61 11.26
N MET A 567 11.46 1.72 11.80
CA MET A 567 12.00 2.35 13.00
C MET A 567 11.88 1.41 14.22
N LEU A 568 10.75 0.73 14.38
CA LEU A 568 10.58 -0.25 15.45
C LEU A 568 11.55 -1.44 15.33
N ASN A 569 11.76 -1.95 14.11
CA ASN A 569 12.76 -2.98 13.86
C ASN A 569 14.16 -2.50 14.25
N PHE A 570 14.52 -1.26 13.89
CA PHE A 570 15.81 -0.67 14.21
C PHE A 570 16.01 -0.46 15.73
N ILE A 571 15.02 0.10 16.42
CA ILE A 571 15.03 0.30 17.87
C ILE A 571 15.18 -1.05 18.59
N SER A 572 14.43 -2.06 18.16
CA SER A 572 14.48 -3.41 18.73
C SER A 572 15.84 -4.08 18.53
N LEU A 573 16.46 -3.89 17.35
CA LEU A 573 17.81 -4.41 17.05
C LEU A 573 18.87 -3.76 17.95
N VAL A 574 18.86 -2.43 18.08
CA VAL A 574 19.79 -1.70 18.95
C VAL A 574 19.60 -2.11 20.42
N ALA A 575 18.35 -2.26 20.86
CA ALA A 575 18.03 -2.74 22.20
C ALA A 575 18.58 -4.16 22.43
N LEU A 576 18.39 -5.07 21.47
CA LEU A 576 18.86 -6.45 21.54
C LEU A 576 20.39 -6.53 21.68
N VAL A 577 21.13 -5.77 20.86
CA VAL A 577 22.60 -5.68 20.93
C VAL A 577 23.02 -5.15 22.30
N GLY A 578 22.34 -4.13 22.82
CA GLY A 578 22.61 -3.59 24.15
C GLY A 578 22.36 -4.59 25.28
N TYR A 579 21.32 -5.42 25.20
CA TYR A 579 21.06 -6.48 26.19
C TYR A 579 22.02 -7.66 26.05
N ALA A 580 22.51 -7.96 24.83
CA ALA A 580 23.60 -8.92 24.63
C ALA A 580 24.89 -8.45 25.31
N TYR A 581 25.21 -7.17 25.18
CA TYR A 581 26.32 -6.55 25.90
C TYR A 581 26.13 -6.64 27.43
N PHE A 582 24.94 -6.29 27.93
CA PHE A 582 24.63 -6.40 29.36
C PHE A 582 24.76 -7.83 29.90
N SER A 583 24.31 -8.83 29.13
CA SER A 583 24.46 -10.24 29.47
C SER A 583 25.93 -10.67 29.56
N ALA A 584 26.73 -10.30 28.56
CA ALA A 584 28.17 -10.59 28.56
C ALA A 584 28.89 -9.96 29.76
N GLU A 585 28.62 -8.69 30.06
CA GLU A 585 29.16 -8.00 31.24
C GLU A 585 28.70 -8.65 32.56
N THR A 586 27.47 -9.17 32.61
CA THR A 586 26.97 -9.93 33.75
C THR A 586 27.75 -11.22 33.97
N ILE A 587 27.99 -11.98 32.90
CA ILE A 587 28.81 -13.21 32.95
C ILE A 587 30.23 -12.88 33.43
N LEU A 588 30.85 -11.83 32.87
CA LEU A 588 32.19 -11.40 33.26
C LEU A 588 32.27 -10.94 34.71
N ALA A 589 31.27 -10.19 35.20
CA ALA A 589 31.20 -9.74 36.58
C ALA A 589 31.07 -10.93 37.55
N LEU A 590 30.19 -11.89 37.25
CA LEU A 590 30.02 -13.10 38.05
C LEU A 590 31.30 -13.96 38.06
N PHE A 591 32.00 -14.06 36.92
CA PHE A 591 33.28 -14.77 36.83
C PHE A 591 34.36 -14.09 37.68
N ARG A 592 34.44 -12.75 37.69
CA ARG A 592 35.37 -12.00 38.54
C ARG A 592 35.08 -12.21 40.03
N ILE A 593 33.82 -12.12 40.44
CA ILE A 593 33.38 -12.37 41.82
C ILE A 593 33.75 -13.80 42.26
N TRP A 594 33.48 -14.80 41.41
CA TRP A 594 33.82 -16.20 41.66
C TRP A 594 35.33 -16.41 41.80
N ARG A 595 36.13 -15.82 40.91
CA ARG A 595 37.60 -15.91 40.93
C ARG A 595 38.18 -15.24 42.18
N TRP A 596 37.70 -14.06 42.54
CA TRP A 596 38.06 -13.35 43.76
C TRP A 596 37.74 -14.17 45.01
N HIS A 597 36.51 -14.71 45.11
CA HIS A 597 36.09 -15.54 46.24
C HIS A 597 36.93 -16.83 46.39
N ARG A 598 37.42 -17.40 45.29
CA ARG A 598 38.29 -18.60 45.33
C ARG A 598 39.74 -18.32 45.71
N ARG A 599 40.26 -17.11 45.47
CA ARG A 599 41.67 -16.75 45.70
C ARG A 599 42.01 -16.50 47.16
N LEU A 600 41.04 -16.15 48.00
CA LEU A 600 41.30 -15.76 49.39
C LEU A 600 41.26 -16.97 50.35
N PRO A 601 42.35 -17.27 51.07
CA PRO A 601 42.52 -18.53 51.82
C PRO A 601 41.76 -18.60 53.15
N ASP A 602 41.35 -17.46 53.72
CA ASP A 602 40.75 -17.42 55.06
C ASP A 602 39.36 -18.09 55.14
N ARG A 603 39.25 -19.11 56.01
CA ARG A 603 38.04 -19.89 56.28
C ARG A 603 37.03 -19.14 57.16
N ARG A 604 37.45 -18.19 58.02
CA ARG A 604 36.57 -17.50 58.97
C ARG A 604 35.69 -16.46 58.28
N SER A 605 36.29 -15.56 57.49
CA SER A 605 35.56 -14.53 56.72
C SER A 605 34.81 -15.04 55.48
N ARG A 606 35.04 -16.30 55.06
CA ARG A 606 34.43 -16.89 53.85
C ARG A 606 32.90 -16.86 53.86
N LYS A 607 32.26 -17.11 55.01
CA LYS A 607 30.80 -17.11 55.14
C LYS A 607 30.21 -15.70 55.02
N GLN A 608 30.87 -14.70 55.62
CA GLN A 608 30.46 -13.29 55.54
C GLN A 608 30.60 -12.75 54.12
N ARG A 609 31.70 -13.08 53.42
CA ARG A 609 31.87 -12.71 52.00
C ARG A 609 30.82 -13.33 51.11
N TYR A 610 30.55 -14.63 51.27
CA TYR A 610 29.50 -15.30 50.51
C TYR A 610 28.11 -14.72 50.77
N TYR A 611 27.80 -14.40 52.03
CA TYR A 611 26.57 -13.67 52.39
C TYR A 611 26.48 -12.33 51.65
N SER A 612 27.54 -11.52 51.71
CA SER A 612 27.59 -10.18 51.09
C SER A 612 27.42 -10.23 49.57
N VAL A 613 28.01 -11.23 48.89
CA VAL A 613 27.82 -11.44 47.45
C VAL A 613 26.36 -11.75 47.14
N VAL A 614 25.78 -12.69 47.87
CA VAL A 614 24.39 -13.13 47.67
C VAL A 614 23.37 -12.05 48.06
N ASN A 615 23.77 -11.11 48.93
CA ASN A 615 22.96 -9.96 49.35
C ASN A 615 23.09 -8.75 48.39
N SER A 616 24.04 -8.76 47.45
CA SER A 616 24.29 -7.66 46.52
C SER A 616 23.46 -7.75 45.23
N SER A 617 23.20 -6.60 44.59
CA SER A 617 22.55 -6.53 43.28
C SER A 617 23.55 -6.35 42.12
N VAL A 618 24.02 -7.47 41.54
CA VAL A 618 24.96 -7.48 40.39
C VAL A 618 24.39 -6.71 39.20
N ALA A 619 23.08 -6.79 38.96
CA ALA A 619 22.41 -6.05 37.89
C ALA A 619 22.53 -4.53 38.06
N SER A 620 22.35 -4.04 39.29
CA SER A 620 22.46 -2.62 39.62
C SER A 620 23.91 -2.14 39.47
N ALA A 621 24.89 -2.96 39.86
CA ALA A 621 26.31 -2.67 39.70
C ALA A 621 26.71 -2.49 38.23
N ILE A 622 26.27 -3.40 37.36
CA ILE A 622 26.57 -3.36 35.91
C ILE A 622 25.86 -2.17 35.26
N TRP A 623 24.60 -1.93 35.63
CA TRP A 623 23.85 -0.76 35.17
C TRP A 623 24.55 0.55 35.54
N ALA A 624 25.01 0.67 36.78
CA ALA A 624 25.74 1.85 37.25
C ALA A 624 27.10 2.02 36.55
N ARG A 625 27.84 0.94 36.33
CA ARG A 625 29.15 0.94 35.66
C ARG A 625 29.04 1.37 34.20
N HIS A 626 28.04 0.87 33.48
CA HIS A 626 27.82 1.13 32.06
C HIS A 626 26.67 2.12 31.81
N ARG A 627 26.51 3.09 32.71
CA ARG A 627 25.32 3.96 32.82
C ARG A 627 24.88 4.64 31.53
N LEU A 628 25.83 5.10 30.70
CA LEU A 628 25.48 5.85 29.50
C LEU A 628 24.83 4.93 28.45
N ALA A 629 25.49 3.80 28.17
CA ALA A 629 24.97 2.78 27.26
C ALA A 629 23.66 2.18 27.77
N MET A 630 23.60 1.81 29.05
CA MET A 630 22.41 1.18 29.65
C MET A 630 21.20 2.12 29.72
N ARG A 631 21.41 3.43 29.91
CA ARG A 631 20.33 4.43 29.82
C ARG A 631 19.78 4.52 28.40
N CYS A 632 20.64 4.60 27.39
CA CYS A 632 20.18 4.67 26.00
C CYS A 632 19.45 3.40 25.58
N VAL A 633 20.05 2.23 25.79
CA VAL A 633 19.47 0.91 25.46
C VAL A 633 18.18 0.67 26.23
N GLY A 634 18.19 0.96 27.54
CA GLY A 634 17.02 0.81 28.41
C GLY A 634 15.88 1.73 28.00
N PHE A 635 16.18 2.98 27.64
CA PHE A 635 15.19 3.94 27.16
C PHE A 635 14.60 3.51 25.81
N LEU A 636 15.43 3.10 24.85
CA LEU A 636 14.96 2.61 23.55
C LEU A 636 14.07 1.37 23.70
N ASN A 637 14.47 0.40 24.53
CA ASN A 637 13.65 -0.78 24.83
C ASN A 637 12.32 -0.41 25.51
N PHE A 638 12.37 0.58 26.39
CA PHE A 638 11.20 1.11 27.08
C PHE A 638 10.21 1.78 26.10
N ILE A 639 10.70 2.59 25.17
CA ILE A 639 9.89 3.20 24.12
C ILE A 639 9.28 2.13 23.23
N ALA A 640 10.08 1.16 22.77
CA ALA A 640 9.58 0.04 21.97
C ALA A 640 8.48 -0.72 22.70
N TRP A 641 8.68 -1.08 23.97
CA TRP A 641 7.63 -1.71 24.78
C TRP A 641 6.36 -0.86 24.83
N HIS A 642 6.46 0.45 25.07
CA HIS A 642 5.30 1.31 25.23
C HIS A 642 4.48 1.42 23.94
N ILE A 643 5.14 1.62 22.79
CA ILE A 643 4.51 1.64 21.47
C ILE A 643 3.74 0.33 21.23
N GLY A 644 4.34 -0.81 21.59
CA GLY A 644 3.73 -2.13 21.39
C GLY A 644 2.61 -2.47 22.34
N ALA A 645 2.76 -2.10 23.60
CA ALA A 645 1.76 -2.30 24.63
C ALA A 645 0.51 -1.47 24.32
N ALA A 646 0.68 -0.20 23.96
CA ALA A 646 -0.40 0.70 23.59
C ALA A 646 -0.85 0.56 22.12
N ARG A 647 -0.31 -0.40 21.36
CA ARG A 647 -0.65 -0.67 19.95
C ARG A 647 -0.63 0.60 19.09
N MET A 648 0.37 1.47 19.32
CA MET A 648 0.54 2.74 18.62
C MET A 648 1.07 2.51 17.20
N SER A 649 0.19 2.11 16.29
CA SER A 649 0.52 1.83 14.89
C SER A 649 -0.51 2.43 13.96
N CYS A 650 -0.04 2.90 12.80
CA CYS A 650 -0.89 3.27 11.68
C CYS A 650 -0.79 2.21 10.59
N ALA A 651 -1.93 1.85 10.02
CA ALA A 651 -1.97 0.88 8.93
C ALA A 651 -3.18 1.15 8.04
N TRP A 652 -3.12 0.64 6.82
CA TRP A 652 -4.31 0.53 5.99
C TRP A 652 -5.36 -0.35 6.67
N THR A 653 -6.60 0.14 6.72
CA THR A 653 -7.71 -0.63 7.28
C THR A 653 -7.90 -1.94 6.51
N PRO A 654 -8.32 -3.04 7.17
CA PRO A 654 -8.61 -4.30 6.48
C PRO A 654 -9.69 -4.17 5.39
N ALA A 655 -10.54 -3.14 5.48
CA ALA A 655 -11.55 -2.81 4.47
C ALA A 655 -10.96 -2.48 3.09
N ILE A 656 -9.65 -2.18 2.98
CA ILE A 656 -8.96 -1.98 1.69
C ILE A 656 -9.09 -3.17 0.73
N LEU A 657 -9.34 -4.38 1.25
CA LEU A 657 -9.59 -5.58 0.45
C LEU A 657 -10.97 -5.58 -0.19
N ASP A 658 -11.93 -4.84 0.38
CA ASP A 658 -13.20 -4.53 -0.25
C ASP A 658 -13.02 -3.33 -1.18
N VAL A 659 -12.79 -3.65 -2.45
CA VAL A 659 -12.48 -2.69 -3.52
C VAL A 659 -13.60 -1.71 -3.81
N ALA A 660 -14.82 -1.95 -3.30
CA ALA A 660 -15.96 -1.06 -3.40
C ALA A 660 -15.90 0.09 -2.38
N THR A 661 -15.11 -0.06 -1.31
CA THR A 661 -14.94 0.95 -0.26
C THR A 661 -13.65 1.77 -0.46
N ASP A 662 -13.72 3.06 -0.17
CA ASP A 662 -12.54 3.92 -0.21
C ASP A 662 -11.54 3.45 0.86
N ALA A 663 -10.29 3.24 0.45
CA ALA A 663 -9.25 2.87 1.39
C ALA A 663 -8.96 4.00 2.38
N ALA A 664 -8.95 3.64 3.66
CA ALA A 664 -8.59 4.51 4.76
C ALA A 664 -7.31 4.03 5.44
N TYR A 665 -6.39 4.97 5.70
CA TYR A 665 -5.20 4.76 6.52
C TYR A 665 -5.47 5.27 7.94
N GLU A 666 -5.56 4.36 8.91
CA GLU A 666 -5.98 4.68 10.27
C GLU A 666 -4.88 4.41 11.29
N CYS A 667 -4.83 5.26 12.32
CA CYS A 667 -3.93 5.10 13.45
C CYS A 667 -4.70 4.68 14.69
N ARG A 668 -4.23 3.62 15.35
CA ARG A 668 -4.86 3.09 16.56
C ARG A 668 -3.96 3.34 17.77
N VAL A 669 -4.57 3.64 18.91
CA VAL A 669 -3.90 3.73 20.22
C VAL A 669 -4.82 3.15 21.28
N ASP A 670 -4.32 2.13 21.96
CA ASP A 670 -4.95 1.52 23.13
C ASP A 670 -4.32 2.10 24.40
N VAL A 671 -5.02 3.05 25.03
CA VAL A 671 -4.55 3.77 26.22
C VAL A 671 -4.16 2.82 27.36
N TRP A 672 -4.92 1.74 27.54
CA TRP A 672 -4.71 0.78 28.62
C TRP A 672 -4.18 -0.57 28.12
N GLY A 673 -3.64 -0.61 26.90
CA GLY A 673 -3.15 -1.84 26.28
C GLY A 673 -2.06 -2.56 27.10
N HIS A 674 -1.30 -1.81 27.91
CA HIS A 674 -0.28 -2.33 28.82
C HIS A 674 -0.83 -3.09 30.05
N VAL A 675 -2.14 -3.06 30.30
CA VAL A 675 -2.84 -3.87 31.31
C VAL A 675 -3.93 -4.76 30.71
N ALA A 676 -4.04 -4.82 29.38
CA ALA A 676 -5.13 -5.52 28.70
C ALA A 676 -5.10 -7.05 28.84
N SER A 677 -3.97 -7.64 29.21
CA SER A 677 -3.83 -9.09 29.38
C SER A 677 -2.81 -9.47 30.44
N ALA A 678 -2.85 -10.73 30.91
CA ALA A 678 -1.86 -11.25 31.84
C ALA A 678 -0.43 -11.22 31.27
N SER A 679 -0.26 -11.44 29.97
CA SER A 679 1.04 -11.34 29.30
C SER A 679 1.56 -9.89 29.27
N GLU A 680 0.68 -8.90 29.07
CA GLU A 680 1.06 -7.49 29.19
C GLU A 680 1.37 -7.10 30.63
N GLY A 681 0.67 -7.68 31.62
CA GLY A 681 1.02 -7.52 33.04
C GLY A 681 2.45 -8.00 33.36
N VAL A 682 2.86 -9.16 32.83
CA VAL A 682 4.24 -9.66 32.99
C VAL A 682 5.26 -8.73 32.33
N ARG A 683 4.96 -8.21 31.13
CA ARG A 683 5.82 -7.24 30.42
C ARG A 683 5.95 -5.93 31.19
N LEU A 684 4.83 -5.41 31.70
CA LEU A 684 4.79 -4.22 32.55
C LEU A 684 5.64 -4.39 33.81
N VAL A 685 5.53 -5.54 34.48
CA VAL A 685 6.39 -5.87 35.63
C VAL A 685 7.86 -5.84 35.23
N SER A 686 8.25 -6.49 34.14
CA SER A 686 9.64 -6.49 33.68
C SER A 686 10.15 -5.09 33.31
N ILE A 687 9.35 -4.29 32.59
CA ILE A 687 9.77 -2.97 32.10
C ILE A 687 9.72 -1.89 33.19
N SER A 688 8.90 -2.08 34.23
CA SER A 688 8.85 -1.17 35.38
C SER A 688 10.18 -1.11 36.14
N TRP A 689 10.94 -2.21 36.11
CA TRP A 689 12.31 -2.22 36.64
C TRP A 689 13.25 -1.35 35.80
N VAL A 690 13.14 -1.42 34.46
CA VAL A 690 13.93 -0.57 33.55
C VAL A 690 13.57 0.91 33.76
N PHE A 691 12.29 1.23 33.89
CA PHE A 691 11.84 2.58 34.23
C PHE A 691 12.40 3.06 35.58
N PHE A 692 12.32 2.23 36.62
CA PHE A 692 12.93 2.52 37.92
C PHE A 692 14.45 2.76 37.82
N ALA A 693 15.15 1.95 37.01
CA ALA A 693 16.59 2.07 36.76
C ALA A 693 16.97 3.34 35.98
N LEU A 694 16.10 3.79 35.06
CA LEU A 694 16.29 5.03 34.29
C LEU A 694 16.09 6.29 35.14
N VAL A 695 15.17 6.26 36.10
CA VAL A 695 14.71 7.47 36.81
C VAL A 695 15.30 7.59 38.23
N PHE A 696 15.43 6.49 38.99
CA PHE A 696 15.65 6.54 40.44
C PHE A 696 16.82 5.72 40.98
N LEU A 697 17.25 4.65 40.30
CA LEU A 697 18.27 3.72 40.84
C LEU A 697 19.60 4.41 41.18
N ASP A 698 20.02 5.42 40.42
CA ASP A 698 21.25 6.18 40.66
C ASP A 698 21.20 7.09 41.90
N ARG A 699 20.01 7.29 42.50
CA ARG A 699 19.81 8.15 43.69
C ARG A 699 19.44 7.36 44.95
N MET A 700 19.48 6.03 44.90
CA MET A 700 19.15 5.16 46.02
C MET A 700 20.25 4.11 46.27
N PRO A 701 21.49 4.53 46.61
CA PRO A 701 22.60 3.61 46.86
C PRO A 701 22.28 2.62 47.99
N GLY A 702 22.62 1.35 47.79
CA GLY A 702 22.43 0.26 48.77
C GLY A 702 20.98 -0.22 48.92
N ILE A 703 20.00 0.32 48.17
CA ILE A 703 18.61 -0.13 48.27
C ILE A 703 18.42 -1.59 47.83
N GLY A 704 19.33 -2.13 47.01
CA GLY A 704 19.30 -3.52 46.54
C GLY A 704 19.59 -4.56 47.60
N ILE A 705 20.17 -4.15 48.73
CA ILE A 705 20.68 -5.02 49.80
C ILE A 705 19.56 -5.52 50.70
N GLU A 706 18.52 -4.71 50.90
CA GLU A 706 17.35 -5.11 51.68
C GLU A 706 16.17 -5.40 50.76
N VAL A 707 15.94 -6.69 50.49
CA VAL A 707 14.94 -7.20 49.52
C VAL A 707 13.55 -6.60 49.74
N ARG A 708 13.12 -6.42 51.00
CA ARG A 708 11.80 -5.84 51.31
C ARG A 708 11.73 -4.37 50.93
N GLY A 709 12.77 -3.61 51.28
CA GLY A 709 12.91 -2.21 50.89
C GLY A 709 12.93 -2.05 49.38
N TYR A 710 13.75 -2.86 48.71
CA TYR A 710 13.86 -2.91 47.26
C TYR A 710 12.52 -3.15 46.58
N ALA A 711 11.78 -4.18 47.00
CA ALA A 711 10.48 -4.52 46.41
C ALA A 711 9.45 -3.40 46.57
N VAL A 712 9.40 -2.76 47.75
CA VAL A 712 8.46 -1.65 48.01
C VAL A 712 8.83 -0.41 47.20
N VAL A 713 10.12 -0.09 47.10
CA VAL A 713 10.59 1.06 46.31
C VAL A 713 10.32 0.83 44.83
N TRP A 714 10.65 -0.35 44.31
CA TRP A 714 10.35 -0.71 42.93
C TRP A 714 8.85 -0.66 42.64
N ALA A 715 7.99 -1.11 43.56
CA ALA A 715 6.55 -1.02 43.40
C ALA A 715 6.05 0.44 43.38
N LEU A 716 6.52 1.29 44.30
CA LEU A 716 6.06 2.68 44.47
C LEU A 716 6.66 3.68 43.48
N LEU A 717 7.90 3.45 43.02
CA LEU A 717 8.62 4.36 42.12
C LEU A 717 8.76 3.81 40.69
N GLY A 718 8.66 2.49 40.53
CA GLY A 718 8.73 1.82 39.24
C GLY A 718 7.34 1.46 38.71
N LEU A 719 6.72 0.44 39.30
CA LEU A 719 5.52 -0.20 38.78
C LEU A 719 4.31 0.74 38.75
N LEU A 720 3.91 1.28 39.91
CA LEU A 720 2.70 2.09 40.01
C LEU A 720 2.78 3.40 39.18
N PRO A 721 3.88 4.18 39.24
CA PRO A 721 4.02 5.35 38.38
C PRO A 721 4.04 4.98 36.91
N LEU A 722 4.71 3.88 36.52
CA LEU A 722 4.75 3.48 35.12
C LEU A 722 3.36 3.11 34.60
N THR A 723 2.56 2.35 35.35
CA THR A 723 1.19 2.01 34.94
C THR A 723 0.35 3.25 34.64
N VAL A 724 0.39 4.25 35.53
CA VAL A 724 -0.39 5.48 35.34
C VAL A 724 0.17 6.36 34.23
N LEU A 725 1.50 6.56 34.20
CA LEU A 725 2.16 7.40 33.22
C LEU A 725 2.08 6.82 31.81
N ALA A 726 2.13 5.48 31.67
CA ALA A 726 1.91 4.83 30.39
C ALA A 726 0.51 5.14 29.84
N GLY A 727 -0.53 5.03 30.66
CA GLY A 727 -1.88 5.43 30.26
C GLY A 727 -1.96 6.93 29.88
N PHE A 728 -1.33 7.80 30.66
CA PHE A 728 -1.28 9.23 30.36
C PHE A 728 -0.58 9.53 29.03
N VAL A 729 0.61 8.97 28.79
CA VAL A 729 1.35 9.20 27.54
C VAL A 729 0.58 8.66 26.34
N ALA A 730 -0.06 7.50 26.47
CA ALA A 730 -0.90 6.96 25.41
C ALA A 730 -2.13 7.85 25.12
N ALA A 731 -2.77 8.42 26.14
CA ALA A 731 -3.85 9.39 25.96
C ALA A 731 -3.38 10.68 25.25
N VAL A 732 -2.18 11.17 25.57
CA VAL A 732 -1.56 12.32 24.88
C VAL A 732 -1.28 11.99 23.40
N CYS A 733 -0.85 10.76 23.10
CA CYS A 733 -0.62 10.33 21.71
C CYS A 733 -1.95 10.18 20.94
N LEU A 734 -3.00 9.67 21.59
CA LEU A 734 -4.34 9.62 21.00
C LEU A 734 -4.88 11.02 20.67
N TRP A 735 -4.71 11.97 21.60
CA TRP A 735 -5.04 13.38 21.35
C TRP A 735 -4.25 13.96 20.16
N ARG A 736 -2.95 13.64 20.07
CA ARG A 736 -2.11 14.07 18.94
C ARG A 736 -2.62 13.55 17.59
N ILE A 737 -3.12 12.31 17.53
CA ILE A 737 -3.69 11.74 16.29
C ILE A 737 -4.94 12.51 15.84
N GLN A 738 -5.74 13.02 16.79
CA GLN A 738 -6.93 13.82 16.50
C GLN A 738 -6.61 15.28 16.13
N ALA A 739 -5.39 15.73 16.40
CA ALA A 739 -4.95 17.09 16.16
C ALA A 739 -4.26 17.22 14.78
N GLY A 740 -5.02 17.54 13.73
CA GLY A 740 -4.52 17.61 12.35
C GLY A 740 -3.28 18.50 12.13
N TYR A 741 -3.09 19.54 12.95
CA TYR A 741 -1.90 20.41 12.86
C TYR A 741 -0.59 19.75 13.35
N LEU A 742 -0.66 18.57 13.98
CA LEU A 742 0.51 17.77 14.40
C LEU A 742 0.81 16.61 13.45
N GLU A 743 0.12 16.52 12.30
CA GLU A 743 0.31 15.45 11.31
C GLU A 743 1.74 15.37 10.77
N TRP A 744 2.48 16.49 10.79
CA TRP A 744 3.87 16.57 10.35
C TRP A 744 4.88 15.92 11.33
N VAL A 745 4.49 15.65 12.58
CA VAL A 745 5.37 15.03 13.58
C VAL A 745 5.20 13.52 13.56
N HIS A 746 6.25 12.78 13.22
CA HIS A 746 6.22 11.31 13.25
C HIS A 746 5.79 10.75 14.62
N ASN A 747 4.90 9.74 14.63
CA ASN A 747 4.27 9.22 15.85
C ASN A 747 5.31 8.72 16.88
N GLN A 748 6.32 7.98 16.43
CA GLN A 748 7.35 7.45 17.33
C GLN A 748 8.27 8.53 17.90
N LEU A 749 8.54 9.58 17.10
CA LEU A 749 9.31 10.73 17.57
C LEU A 749 8.53 11.47 18.65
N PHE A 750 7.21 11.64 18.45
CA PHE A 750 6.34 12.27 19.43
C PHE A 750 6.33 11.49 20.76
N VAL A 751 6.15 10.16 20.71
CA VAL A 751 6.20 9.29 21.91
C VAL A 751 7.55 9.41 22.63
N LEU A 752 8.65 9.40 21.88
CA LEU A 752 10.01 9.55 22.42
C LEU A 752 10.19 10.89 23.12
N LEU A 753 9.73 11.99 22.51
CA LEU A 753 9.83 13.33 23.08
C LEU A 753 9.00 13.47 24.36
N VAL A 754 7.75 12.97 24.36
CA VAL A 754 6.88 13.00 25.54
C VAL A 754 7.50 12.23 26.70
N TRP A 755 8.02 11.01 26.45
CA TRP A 755 8.69 10.24 27.50
C TRP A 755 9.98 10.89 27.99
N THR A 756 10.74 11.55 27.10
CA THR A 756 11.92 12.32 27.48
C THR A 756 11.55 13.45 28.44
N VAL A 757 10.45 14.17 28.17
CA VAL A 757 9.91 15.20 29.07
C VAL A 757 9.46 14.58 30.40
N VAL A 758 8.69 13.49 30.39
CA VAL A 758 8.23 12.82 31.61
C VAL A 758 9.40 12.39 32.50
N ILE A 759 10.40 11.72 31.93
CA ILE A 759 11.60 11.30 32.66
C ILE A 759 12.41 12.51 33.15
N GLY A 760 12.56 13.54 32.32
CA GLY A 760 13.22 14.79 32.70
C GLY A 760 12.57 15.47 33.90
N VAL A 761 11.23 15.53 33.91
CA VAL A 761 10.42 16.06 35.02
C VAL A 761 10.60 15.22 36.29
N LEU A 762 10.56 13.89 36.19
CA LEU A 762 10.78 13.01 37.34
C LEU A 762 12.22 13.06 37.89
N ARG A 763 13.20 13.38 37.04
CA ARG A 763 14.61 13.60 37.42
C ARG A 763 14.90 15.04 37.88
N CYS A 764 13.94 15.96 37.77
CA CYS A 764 14.08 17.31 38.30
C CYS A 764 14.23 17.25 39.82
N HIS A 765 15.25 17.93 40.36
CA HIS A 765 15.60 17.87 41.78
C HIS A 765 14.42 18.14 42.73
N ALA A 766 13.57 19.12 42.40
CA ALA A 766 12.41 19.49 43.24
C ALA A 766 11.36 18.37 43.35
N ILE A 767 11.05 17.71 42.22
CA ILE A 767 10.06 16.64 42.16
C ILE A 767 10.65 15.36 42.75
N GLN A 768 11.87 15.01 42.32
CA GLN A 768 12.56 13.81 42.76
C GLN A 768 12.77 13.80 44.28
N SER A 769 13.20 14.93 44.88
CA SER A 769 13.38 15.05 46.32
C SER A 769 12.08 14.81 47.09
N ARG A 770 10.95 15.34 46.60
CA ARG A 770 9.62 15.13 47.22
C ARG A 770 9.20 13.66 47.15
N LEU A 771 9.35 13.02 45.99
CA LEU A 771 9.04 11.59 45.79
C LEU A 771 9.91 10.71 46.70
N LEU A 772 11.22 10.90 46.70
CA LEU A 772 12.16 10.14 47.53
C LEU A 772 11.93 10.36 49.03
N SER A 773 11.55 11.58 49.44
CA SER A 773 11.19 11.89 50.83
C SER A 773 9.90 11.17 51.26
N GLY A 774 8.89 11.13 50.39
CA GLY A 774 7.65 10.37 50.62
C GLY A 774 7.93 8.88 50.77
N VAL A 775 8.64 8.28 49.81
CA VAL A 775 9.02 6.86 49.86
C VAL A 775 9.93 6.56 51.05
N GLY A 776 10.82 7.47 51.42
CA GLY A 776 11.67 7.35 52.61
C GLY A 776 10.90 7.31 53.93
N ARG A 777 9.66 7.82 53.98
CA ARG A 777 8.77 7.62 55.14
C ARG A 777 8.20 6.20 55.15
N VAL A 778 7.80 5.68 54.00
CA VAL A 778 7.29 4.30 53.87
C VAL A 778 8.38 3.28 54.18
N LEU A 779 9.60 3.49 53.68
CA LEU A 779 10.77 2.65 53.95
C LEU A 779 11.06 2.56 55.46
N ARG A 780 10.93 3.66 56.20
CA ARG A 780 11.11 3.66 57.66
C ARG A 780 10.07 2.82 58.39
N LEU A 781 8.82 2.77 57.91
CA LEU A 781 7.74 1.95 58.49
C LEU A 781 8.03 0.44 58.36
N ILE A 782 8.69 0.03 57.27
CA ILE A 782 9.07 -1.38 57.04
C ILE A 782 10.47 -1.72 57.57
N GLY A 783 11.12 -0.79 58.29
CA GLY A 783 12.40 -1.05 58.95
C GLY A 783 13.64 -0.78 58.10
N VAL A 784 13.57 0.08 57.08
CA VAL A 784 14.72 0.46 56.23
C VAL A 784 15.07 1.93 56.46
N TYR A 785 16.33 2.21 56.77
CA TYR A 785 16.82 3.52 57.21
C TYR A 785 17.99 4.00 56.33
N LYS A 786 18.19 5.31 56.31
CA LYS A 786 19.38 5.93 55.70
C LYS A 786 20.54 5.90 56.69
N GLN A 787 21.63 5.23 56.34
CA GLN A 787 22.90 5.29 57.04
C GLN A 787 23.75 6.39 56.41
N LEU A 788 24.18 7.38 57.20
CA LEU A 788 25.11 8.41 56.73
C LEU A 788 26.50 7.81 56.57
N VAL A 789 27.20 8.18 55.49
CA VAL A 789 28.62 7.85 55.29
C VAL A 789 29.45 8.98 55.88
N ASP A 790 30.54 8.63 56.57
CA ASP A 790 31.46 9.62 57.10
C ASP A 790 32.08 10.45 55.96
N LYS A 791 32.08 11.78 56.08
CA LYS A 791 32.63 12.70 55.08
C LYS A 791 34.14 12.55 54.90
N GLU A 792 34.82 12.07 55.94
CA GLU A 792 36.27 11.84 55.91
C GLU A 792 36.62 10.49 55.27
N SER A 793 35.64 9.58 55.10
CA SER A 793 35.86 8.31 54.42
C SER A 793 35.93 8.52 52.90
N PRO A 794 36.94 7.96 52.20
CA PRO A 794 36.97 7.95 50.74
C PRO A 794 35.77 7.24 50.09
N PHE A 795 35.00 6.44 50.86
CA PHE A 795 33.74 5.88 50.39
C PHE A 795 32.61 6.91 50.22
N TYR A 796 32.71 8.10 50.83
CA TYR A 796 31.73 9.19 50.67
C TYR A 796 31.60 9.61 49.20
N ASP A 797 32.74 9.78 48.52
CA ASP A 797 32.78 10.14 47.11
C ASP A 797 32.39 8.97 46.17
N LEU A 798 32.55 7.72 46.64
CA LEU A 798 32.29 6.51 45.85
C LEU A 798 30.84 6.01 45.95
N VAL A 799 30.16 6.22 47.08
CA VAL A 799 28.81 5.70 47.36
C VAL A 799 27.79 6.84 47.48
N GLY A 800 28.20 8.00 47.98
CA GLY A 800 27.36 9.16 48.24
C GLY A 800 27.22 9.49 49.73
N ASP A 801 26.38 10.48 50.03
CA ASP A 801 26.16 11.00 51.39
C ASP A 801 25.47 10.01 52.35
N HIS A 802 24.79 9.01 51.80
CA HIS A 802 24.12 7.95 52.55
C HIS A 802 23.98 6.68 51.72
N PHE A 803 23.65 5.58 52.39
CA PHE A 803 23.11 4.36 51.75
C PHE A 803 21.92 3.81 52.56
N TRP A 804 21.10 2.98 51.94
CA TRP A 804 19.94 2.36 52.60
C TRP A 804 20.33 1.04 53.28
N ILE A 805 19.91 0.84 54.53
CA ILE A 805 20.23 -0.36 55.32
C ILE A 805 19.04 -0.78 56.21
N GLU A 806 19.00 -2.05 56.61
CA GLU A 806 18.04 -2.57 57.58
C GLU A 806 18.22 -1.92 58.97
N ARG A 807 17.12 -1.67 59.67
CA ARG A 807 17.10 -1.04 61.01
C ARG A 807 18.00 -1.76 62.02
N LEU A 808 18.15 -3.08 61.88
CA LEU A 808 18.98 -3.89 62.78
C LEU A 808 20.48 -3.61 62.61
N GLU A 809 20.90 -3.09 61.46
CA GLU A 809 22.30 -2.81 61.15
C GLU A 809 22.59 -1.29 61.11
N TRP A 810 21.54 -0.46 61.19
CA TRP A 810 21.64 1.00 61.23
C TRP A 810 22.34 1.50 62.51
N ARG A 811 23.18 2.51 62.36
CA ARG A 811 23.94 3.14 63.42
C ARG A 811 23.71 4.66 63.44
N PRO A 812 23.65 5.28 64.62
CA PRO A 812 23.46 6.72 64.74
C PRO A 812 24.70 7.54 64.30
N ALA A 813 25.90 6.97 64.42
CA ALA A 813 27.14 7.60 63.95
C ALA A 813 27.33 7.40 62.43
N PRO A 814 27.99 8.34 61.72
CA PRO A 814 28.40 8.14 60.33
C PRO A 814 29.25 6.87 60.17
N ALA A 815 29.02 6.14 59.08
CA ALA A 815 29.68 4.86 58.84
C ALA A 815 31.06 5.06 58.21
N THR A 816 32.10 4.57 58.89
CA THR A 816 33.47 4.43 58.36
C THR A 816 33.73 3.06 57.74
N TYR A 817 33.04 2.03 58.24
CA TYR A 817 33.00 0.67 57.68
C TYR A 817 31.70 0.49 56.88
N LEU A 818 31.81 0.16 55.60
CA LEU A 818 30.66 -0.07 54.73
C LEU A 818 30.46 -1.57 54.48
N PRO A 819 29.21 -2.05 54.33
CA PRO A 819 28.97 -3.44 53.95
C PRO A 819 29.48 -3.71 52.54
N LEU A 820 30.13 -4.87 52.35
CA LEU A 820 30.66 -5.30 51.06
C LEU A 820 29.57 -5.41 49.99
N SER A 821 28.32 -5.71 50.38
CA SER A 821 27.17 -5.71 49.45
C SER A 821 26.89 -4.32 48.85
N VAL A 822 27.04 -3.23 49.61
CA VAL A 822 26.97 -1.84 49.11
C VAL A 822 28.13 -1.58 48.16
N LEU A 823 29.34 -1.98 48.55
CA LEU A 823 30.55 -1.75 47.76
C LEU A 823 30.51 -2.52 46.43
N LEU A 824 29.93 -3.72 46.43
CA LEU A 824 29.69 -4.53 45.24
C LEU A 824 28.70 -3.89 44.25
N GLU A 825 27.81 -3.00 44.73
CA GLU A 825 26.90 -2.21 43.88
C GLU A 825 27.55 -0.93 43.34
N SER A 826 28.69 -0.50 43.89
CA SER A 826 29.40 0.71 43.46
C SER A 826 30.28 0.43 42.22
N PRO A 827 30.18 1.25 41.16
CA PRO A 827 30.89 1.00 39.90
C PRO A 827 32.41 1.21 39.97
N ALA A 828 32.89 1.93 40.99
CA ALA A 828 34.28 2.35 41.13
C ALA A 828 35.12 1.44 42.05
N VAL A 829 34.49 0.48 42.76
CA VAL A 829 35.19 -0.42 43.67
C VAL A 829 35.82 -1.59 42.91
N ARG A 830 37.11 -1.81 43.12
CA ARG A 830 37.84 -2.97 42.60
C ARG A 830 37.87 -4.07 43.64
N LEU A 831 37.19 -5.19 43.36
CA LEU A 831 37.16 -6.35 44.28
C LEU A 831 38.55 -6.89 44.60
N GLU A 832 39.46 -6.83 43.64
CA GLU A 832 40.83 -7.33 43.81
C GLU A 832 41.61 -6.56 44.88
N ASP A 833 41.21 -5.31 45.20
CA ASP A 833 41.83 -4.42 46.17
C ASP A 833 41.20 -4.53 47.58
N ILE A 834 40.35 -5.54 47.81
CA ILE A 834 39.74 -5.83 49.12
C ILE A 834 40.38 -7.06 49.73
N THR A 835 41.08 -6.86 50.85
CA THR A 835 41.68 -7.93 51.67
C THR A 835 41.49 -7.62 53.15
N ASP A 836 41.14 -8.63 53.95
CA ASP A 836 41.03 -8.54 55.42
C ASP A 836 40.28 -7.32 55.99
N HIS A 837 39.08 -7.04 55.49
CA HIS A 837 38.22 -5.91 55.90
C HIS A 837 38.74 -4.52 55.53
N GLU A 838 39.77 -4.44 54.68
CA GLU A 838 40.35 -3.19 54.20
C GLU A 838 40.26 -3.08 52.66
N TYR A 839 39.98 -1.87 52.17
CA TYR A 839 40.02 -1.50 50.75
C TYR A 839 41.24 -0.62 50.47
N PHE A 840 42.15 -1.11 49.62
CA PHE A 840 43.38 -0.42 49.24
C PHE A 840 43.11 0.53 48.08
N ALA A 841 42.68 1.76 48.40
CA ALA A 841 42.35 2.77 47.39
C ALA A 841 43.52 3.12 46.43
N CYS A 842 44.77 2.91 46.86
CA CYS A 842 45.99 3.13 46.07
C CYS A 842 46.42 1.90 45.23
N GLY A 843 45.68 0.78 45.32
CA GLY A 843 46.01 -0.51 44.71
C GLY A 843 46.91 -1.40 45.59
N LEU A 844 46.77 -2.72 45.45
CA LEU A 844 47.61 -3.69 46.15
C LEU A 844 48.96 -3.91 45.43
N GLY A 845 50.06 -3.40 46.00
CA GLY A 845 51.42 -3.81 45.64
C GLY A 845 51.73 -5.27 46.03
N ALA A 846 52.79 -5.86 45.45
CA ALA A 846 53.18 -7.23 45.76
C ALA A 846 53.55 -7.43 47.25
N ASP A 847 54.23 -6.44 47.85
CA ASP A 847 54.70 -6.50 49.25
C ASP A 847 53.57 -6.33 50.28
N ALA A 848 52.53 -5.58 49.94
CA ALA A 848 51.34 -5.37 50.78
C ALA A 848 50.46 -6.63 50.89
N ARG A 849 50.53 -7.55 49.92
CA ARG A 849 49.82 -8.84 49.97
C ARG A 849 50.43 -9.83 50.96
N GLU A 850 51.70 -9.68 51.31
CA GLU A 850 52.42 -10.56 52.25
C GLU A 850 52.41 -10.06 53.70
N HIS A 851 52.32 -8.74 53.93
CA HIS A 851 52.44 -8.19 55.29
C HIS A 851 51.20 -8.30 56.17
N GLY A 852 50.06 -8.71 55.61
CA GLY A 852 48.81 -8.89 56.37
C GLY A 852 48.26 -7.56 56.91
N SER A 853 46.95 -7.35 56.82
CA SER A 853 46.33 -6.22 57.53
C SER A 853 46.61 -6.34 59.04
N ARG A 854 46.62 -5.20 59.75
CA ARG A 854 46.63 -5.19 61.21
C ARG A 854 45.24 -5.59 61.73
N LEU A 855 44.92 -6.88 61.65
CA LEU A 855 43.70 -7.48 62.20
C LEU A 855 43.46 -7.12 63.68
N GLU A 856 44.53 -6.74 64.40
CA GLU A 856 44.51 -6.30 65.81
C GLU A 856 43.79 -4.96 66.05
N ASN A 857 43.63 -4.12 65.02
CA ASN A 857 43.00 -2.79 65.13
C ASN A 857 41.53 -2.75 64.69
N HIS A 858 41.00 -3.85 64.19
CA HIS A 858 39.60 -3.90 63.77
C HIS A 858 38.66 -4.08 64.97
N PRO A 859 37.52 -3.35 65.01
CA PRO A 859 36.50 -3.56 66.02
C PRO A 859 36.02 -5.02 66.10
N SER A 860 35.94 -5.57 67.31
CA SER A 860 35.56 -6.97 67.55
C SER A 860 34.19 -7.37 66.97
N TRP A 861 33.25 -6.42 66.86
CA TRP A 861 31.93 -6.66 66.27
C TRP A 861 31.98 -7.07 64.79
N LEU A 862 33.06 -6.77 64.05
CA LEU A 862 33.22 -7.14 62.64
C LEU A 862 33.28 -8.65 62.44
N LEU A 863 33.87 -9.37 63.41
CA LEU A 863 33.99 -10.83 63.38
C LEU A 863 32.66 -11.52 63.73
N GLU A 864 31.74 -10.81 64.38
CA GLU A 864 30.42 -11.30 64.79
C GLU A 864 29.30 -10.90 63.80
N ALA A 865 29.58 -9.95 62.91
CA ALA A 865 28.63 -9.48 61.90
C ALA A 865 28.31 -10.56 60.85
N TYR A 866 27.09 -10.53 60.29
CA TYR A 866 26.70 -11.45 59.22
C TYR A 866 27.29 -11.06 57.87
N GLU A 867 27.36 -9.76 57.61
CA GLU A 867 27.90 -9.18 56.39
C GLU A 867 29.39 -8.88 56.54
N TYR A 868 30.12 -8.87 55.43
CA TYR A 868 31.54 -8.53 55.41
C TYR A 868 31.65 -7.01 55.30
N TYR A 869 32.11 -6.33 56.34
CA TYR A 869 32.26 -4.88 56.35
C TYR A 869 33.69 -4.47 55.99
N VAL A 870 33.87 -3.38 55.27
CA VAL A 870 35.16 -2.94 54.75
C VAL A 870 35.38 -1.47 55.09
N CYS A 871 36.54 -1.12 55.64
CA CYS A 871 37.02 0.26 55.76
C CYS A 871 38.06 0.55 54.68
N VAL A 872 38.36 1.83 54.43
CA VAL A 872 39.48 2.19 53.55
C VAL A 872 40.78 2.05 54.32
N HIS A 873 41.79 1.43 53.71
CA HIS A 873 43.14 1.38 54.28
C HIS A 873 43.77 2.79 54.19
N GLU A 874 44.28 3.31 55.29
CA GLU A 874 45.09 4.53 55.26
C GLU A 874 46.40 4.23 54.51
N CYS A 875 46.50 4.68 53.25
CA CYS A 875 47.80 4.67 52.59
C CYS A 875 48.71 5.67 53.33
N GLU A 876 49.68 5.20 54.13
CA GLU A 876 50.78 6.02 54.61
C GLU A 876 51.62 6.46 53.39
N ILE A 877 51.24 7.58 52.78
CA ILE A 877 52.12 8.28 51.83
C ILE A 877 53.13 9.07 52.67
N LEU A 878 54.16 8.38 53.15
CA LEU A 878 55.43 9.04 53.45
C LEU A 878 56.02 9.48 52.10
N CYS A 879 55.95 10.79 51.86
CA CYS A 879 56.58 11.55 50.78
C CYS A 879 56.13 11.21 49.34
N TYR A 880 55.16 11.97 48.82
CA TYR A 880 55.38 12.86 47.67
C TYR A 880 54.24 13.88 47.60
N GLY A 881 54.55 15.12 48.01
CA GLY A 881 53.62 16.24 47.95
C GLY A 881 53.25 16.61 46.52
N ARG A 882 51.99 17.06 46.35
CA ARG A 882 51.51 17.93 45.26
C ARG A 882 52.01 17.57 43.84
N HIS A 883 51.55 16.47 43.22
CA HIS A 883 51.60 16.44 41.74
C HIS A 883 50.56 15.64 40.93
N CYS A 884 49.61 14.91 41.53
CA CYS A 884 48.60 14.20 40.73
C CYS A 884 47.34 15.01 40.34
N ALA A 885 47.25 16.28 40.75
CA ALA A 885 46.20 17.19 40.27
C ALA A 885 46.55 17.90 38.93
N LYS A 886 47.70 17.60 38.30
CA LYS A 886 48.15 18.28 37.08
C LYS A 886 48.27 17.39 35.83
N GLU A 887 48.27 16.06 35.93
CA GLU A 887 48.32 15.21 34.73
C GLU A 887 46.96 14.92 34.07
N GLU A 888 45.84 15.19 34.75
CA GLU A 888 44.50 15.06 34.14
C GLU A 888 44.04 16.31 33.38
N VAL A 889 44.75 17.44 33.53
CA VAL A 889 44.59 18.62 32.68
C VAL A 889 45.36 18.46 31.35
N ALA A 890 46.45 17.68 31.32
CA ALA A 890 47.19 17.40 30.10
C ALA A 890 46.51 16.36 29.18
N ARG A 891 45.71 15.42 29.73
CA ARG A 891 44.93 14.47 28.90
C ARG A 891 43.60 15.03 28.37
N ARG A 892 43.13 16.18 28.85
CA ARG A 892 41.94 16.88 28.30
C ARG A 892 42.26 17.85 27.15
N ALA A 893 43.52 18.00 26.75
CA ALA A 893 43.93 18.85 25.63
C ALA A 893 44.04 18.13 24.27
N HIS A 894 43.90 16.80 24.22
CA HIS A 894 43.89 16.03 22.97
C HIS A 894 42.63 15.17 22.86
N HIS A 895 41.48 15.82 22.70
CA HIS A 895 40.34 15.32 21.90
C HIS A 895 39.30 16.45 21.74
N LYS A 896 39.58 17.32 20.78
CA LYS A 896 38.62 17.81 19.78
C LYS A 896 39.26 17.50 18.42
N PRO A 897 38.52 17.20 17.35
CA PRO A 897 37.06 17.24 17.18
C PRO A 897 36.35 16.00 17.70
#